data_AF-A0A1Q7LQ68-F1
#
_entry.id   AF-A0A1Q7LQ68-F1
#
_cell.length_a   1.000
_cell.length_b   1.000
_cell.length_c   1.000
_cell.angle_alpha   90.00
_cell.angle_beta   90.00
_cell.angle_gamma   90.00
#
_symmetry.space_group_name_H-M   'P 1'
#
loop_
_entity.id
_entity.type
_entity.pdbx_description
1 polymer ?
#
loop_
_entity_poly.entity_id
_entity_poly.type
_entity_poly.pdbx_seq_one_letter_code
_entity_poly.pdbx_strand_id
1 'polypeptide(L)'
;MENQGLSDVIGSTSAPYMNTLATTYGLSTQYTAIEHPSEPNYVALFGGDTFGIAGDGNCCWKVNQPNLVDRLESAGLTWKAFAEDASGSGTCGFNPPRRSDHFPFIDYSDMNTPARCANMLTTASSADSELLTALNSQTPPNFTWLTPNDCNNMHNCSVATGDAYLAGLVPKILTSAMFTAQKAALFVVFDEGNGSSPSDYVYAVWAGSSVRKAYTSSTQYSHYSFLKTIESLWNLPSLTPNDAGASAMTEFFSSSTLQPLSASFTVSTTTPFATQPVTFTSTATGGKTPYAITWDFGDGSTVSGLMVTHVFTSAQTFAVTETVTDSSTSIQTAISTQSITASVLTAGSFSACSYPPQGWSCGNTNGLIGSSVDIVNGVLQTRESNPGVGSDNSYYYSTSQKGTFPWDPCRAPANGVLPSTVSSVSTTFTPLTITTSGSYRYHIYVALYYWLPNGPVTAGGSTYRCLDTQVRVENIGGTFSPVGSTSTYDPGDSFGWDNVTLGSVTIGQTYTLKANVADQCQQDLLAWGLPSNTPCQLAGIEVGTEGFQFQELDVNWSDVQVSTLTSSLAISYTFAPANPQTGQAIAFSAIVLGGTGPYTYSWDFGDGNTGRGANITYIYSQPGNYTVTLTVRDSTGRNAATSRIIAVPRDRALIGDVNGDCVVDRRDVAMVELSFGKSAGDLGFDPRVDANHDGAVNILDVAAVAIEFGQKC
;
A
#
# COMPACT_ATOMS: atom_id res chain seq x y z
N MET A 1 -26.78 -2.55 29.99
CA MET A 1 -27.95 -1.96 30.68
C MET A 1 -29.10 -1.98 29.70
N GLU A 2 -30.34 -1.86 30.15
CA GLU A 2 -31.52 -2.19 29.34
C GLU A 2 -32.42 -1.01 29.07
N ASN A 3 -32.89 -0.88 27.82
CA ASN A 3 -34.09 -0.12 27.44
C ASN A 3 -34.12 1.36 27.87
N GLN A 4 -33.01 2.10 27.76
CA GLN A 4 -33.00 3.54 28.04
C GLN A 4 -32.20 4.32 26.97
N GLY A 5 -32.87 5.30 26.37
CA GLY A 5 -32.25 6.25 25.47
C GLY A 5 -31.41 7.29 26.23
N LEU A 6 -30.55 8.00 25.49
CA LEU A 6 -29.66 9.02 26.04
C LEU A 6 -30.42 10.11 26.81
N SER A 7 -31.60 10.50 26.32
CA SER A 7 -32.45 11.53 26.95
C SER A 7 -33.19 11.06 28.21
N ASP A 8 -33.36 9.75 28.40
CA ASP A 8 -33.98 9.19 29.60
C ASP A 8 -33.02 9.30 30.80
N VAL A 9 -31.72 9.39 30.51
CA VAL A 9 -30.62 9.49 31.47
C VAL A 9 -30.09 10.91 31.59
N ILE A 10 -29.54 11.48 30.51
CA ILE A 10 -28.81 12.76 30.57
C ILE A 10 -29.79 13.91 30.82
N GLY A 11 -29.56 14.68 31.88
CA GLY A 11 -30.45 15.74 32.35
C GLY A 11 -31.60 15.26 33.24
N SER A 12 -31.79 13.94 33.41
CA SER A 12 -32.84 13.38 34.27
C SER A 12 -32.47 13.48 35.75
N THR A 13 -33.40 13.97 36.56
CA THR A 13 -33.27 13.97 38.04
C THR A 13 -33.32 12.57 38.64
N SER A 14 -33.74 11.57 37.85
CA SER A 14 -33.76 10.17 38.26
C SER A 14 -32.41 9.47 38.03
N ALA A 15 -31.43 10.11 37.36
CA ALA A 15 -30.12 9.51 37.07
C ALA A 15 -28.93 10.38 37.55
N PRO A 16 -28.92 10.89 38.79
CA PRO A 16 -27.90 11.83 39.24
C PRO A 16 -26.48 11.26 39.20
N TYR A 17 -26.29 9.97 39.48
CA TYR A 17 -24.95 9.36 39.44
C TYR A 17 -24.44 9.19 38.01
N MET A 18 -25.27 8.69 37.09
CA MET A 18 -24.91 8.54 35.68
C MET A 18 -24.63 9.89 35.01
N ASN A 19 -25.36 10.95 35.36
CA ASN A 19 -25.04 12.32 34.94
C ASN A 19 -23.68 12.78 35.49
N THR A 20 -23.39 12.46 36.75
CA THR A 20 -22.08 12.75 37.37
C THR A 20 -20.96 11.97 36.69
N LEU A 21 -21.17 10.69 36.37
CA LEU A 21 -20.19 9.85 35.69
C LEU A 21 -19.87 10.39 34.29
N ALA A 22 -20.90 10.76 33.53
CA ALA A 22 -20.78 11.32 32.20
C ALA A 22 -20.03 12.66 32.18
N THR A 23 -20.29 13.53 33.15
CA THR A 23 -19.58 14.83 33.27
C THR A 23 -18.18 14.69 33.86
N THR A 24 -17.90 13.62 34.61
CA THR A 24 -16.58 13.35 35.19
C THR A 24 -15.62 12.73 34.18
N TYR A 25 -16.09 11.81 33.33
CA TYR A 25 -15.26 11.06 32.39
C TYR A 25 -15.63 11.36 30.93
N GLY A 26 -15.79 10.32 30.10
CA GLY A 26 -15.98 10.45 28.66
C GLY A 26 -17.39 10.01 28.23
N LEU A 27 -18.22 10.95 27.77
CA LEU A 27 -19.56 10.69 27.24
C LEU A 27 -19.59 10.72 25.71
N SER A 28 -20.22 9.73 25.08
CA SER A 28 -20.63 9.81 23.68
C SER A 28 -22.06 10.34 23.57
N THR A 29 -22.30 11.41 22.82
CA THR A 29 -23.66 11.94 22.59
C THR A 29 -24.29 11.43 21.31
N GLN A 30 -23.54 10.71 20.46
CA GLN A 30 -24.04 10.12 19.21
C GLN A 30 -23.73 8.62 19.12
N TYR A 31 -23.78 7.90 20.25
CA TYR A 31 -23.70 6.44 20.27
C TYR A 31 -25.08 5.82 20.06
N THR A 32 -25.23 4.92 19.09
CA THR A 32 -26.53 4.36 18.69
C THR A 32 -26.62 2.85 18.89
N ALA A 33 -27.80 2.36 19.25
CA ALA A 33 -28.15 0.95 19.16
C ALA A 33 -28.19 0.46 17.70
N ILE A 34 -28.25 -0.86 17.50
CA ILE A 34 -28.22 -1.49 16.16
C ILE A 34 -29.61 -1.91 15.69
N GLU A 35 -30.40 -2.59 16.53
CA GLU A 35 -31.69 -3.18 16.18
C GLU A 35 -32.60 -3.15 17.41
N HIS A 36 -33.86 -3.56 17.27
CA HIS A 36 -34.76 -3.89 18.39
C HIS A 36 -35.31 -5.30 18.17
N PRO A 37 -35.49 -6.14 19.19
CA PRO A 37 -35.33 -5.91 20.64
C PRO A 37 -33.88 -6.10 21.15
N SER A 38 -33.67 -6.27 22.45
CA SER A 38 -32.38 -6.39 23.13
C SER A 38 -31.39 -7.42 22.57
N GLU A 39 -31.81 -8.66 22.30
CA GLU A 39 -30.91 -9.77 21.94
C GLU A 39 -29.95 -9.45 20.77
N PRO A 40 -30.40 -8.94 19.61
CA PRO A 40 -29.49 -8.59 18.51
C PRO A 40 -28.43 -7.52 18.87
N ASN A 41 -28.70 -6.60 19.80
CA ASN A 41 -27.72 -5.61 20.24
C ASN A 41 -26.59 -6.26 21.06
N TYR A 42 -26.91 -7.22 21.93
CA TYR A 42 -25.93 -8.01 22.66
C TYR A 42 -25.09 -8.89 21.74
N VAL A 43 -25.72 -9.54 20.76
CA VAL A 43 -25.02 -10.33 19.73
C VAL A 43 -24.09 -9.42 18.92
N ALA A 44 -24.53 -8.22 18.54
CA ALA A 44 -23.71 -7.24 17.83
C ALA A 44 -22.52 -6.74 18.66
N LEU A 45 -22.71 -6.47 19.96
CA LEU A 45 -21.64 -6.09 20.91
C LEU A 45 -20.57 -7.18 21.09
N PHE A 46 -20.94 -8.44 20.88
CA PHE A 46 -20.06 -9.59 21.14
C PHE A 46 -19.45 -10.20 19.87
N GLY A 47 -20.18 -10.20 18.74
CA GLY A 47 -19.80 -10.87 17.50
C GLY A 47 -19.64 -9.97 16.27
N GLY A 48 -20.00 -8.69 16.35
CA GLY A 48 -19.83 -7.75 15.24
C GLY A 48 -20.94 -7.80 14.18
N ASP A 49 -21.97 -8.61 14.35
CA ASP A 49 -23.16 -8.65 13.49
C ASP A 49 -24.34 -9.17 14.33
N THR A 50 -25.57 -9.00 13.86
CA THR A 50 -26.75 -9.65 14.45
C THR A 50 -26.91 -11.09 13.98
N PHE A 51 -26.21 -11.48 12.90
CA PHE A 51 -26.26 -12.80 12.26
C PHE A 51 -27.68 -13.25 11.90
N GLY A 52 -28.55 -12.28 11.58
CA GLY A 52 -29.94 -12.52 11.25
C GLY A 52 -30.87 -12.73 12.44
N ILE A 53 -30.38 -12.56 13.67
CA ILE A 53 -31.22 -12.47 14.87
C ILE A 53 -31.95 -11.12 14.83
N ALA A 54 -33.28 -11.15 14.95
CA ALA A 54 -34.14 -9.96 14.84
C ALA A 54 -35.24 -9.92 15.92
N GLY A 55 -35.07 -10.71 16.98
CA GLY A 55 -36.04 -10.91 18.06
C GLY A 55 -35.35 -11.51 19.28
N ASP A 56 -36.06 -11.59 20.41
CA ASP A 56 -35.55 -12.23 21.64
C ASP A 56 -35.83 -13.74 21.68
N GLY A 57 -35.18 -14.44 22.62
CA GLY A 57 -35.41 -15.85 22.91
C GLY A 57 -34.65 -16.82 22.00
N ASN A 58 -33.64 -16.35 21.25
CA ASN A 58 -32.84 -17.17 20.34
C ASN A 58 -31.74 -17.99 21.04
N CYS A 59 -32.04 -18.52 22.21
CA CYS A 59 -31.13 -19.41 22.94
C CYS A 59 -31.20 -20.87 22.40
N CYS A 60 -30.18 -21.71 22.57
CA CYS A 60 -28.81 -21.40 22.98
C CYS A 60 -27.87 -22.14 22.03
N TRP A 61 -26.63 -21.68 21.92
CA TRP A 61 -25.55 -22.35 21.18
C TRP A 61 -25.86 -22.50 19.68
N LYS A 62 -26.57 -21.53 19.09
CA LYS A 62 -27.05 -21.56 17.70
C LYS A 62 -26.18 -20.76 16.74
N VAL A 63 -25.48 -19.73 17.21
CA VAL A 63 -24.59 -18.91 16.39
C VAL A 63 -23.27 -19.65 16.22
N ASN A 64 -22.81 -19.81 14.98
CA ASN A 64 -21.59 -20.54 14.64
C ASN A 64 -20.48 -19.64 14.07
N GLN A 65 -20.64 -18.34 14.21
CA GLN A 65 -19.69 -17.33 13.75
C GLN A 65 -18.68 -17.01 14.86
N PRO A 66 -17.48 -16.52 14.51
CA PRO A 66 -16.50 -16.09 15.50
C PRO A 66 -17.02 -14.95 16.38
N ASN A 67 -16.54 -14.89 17.61
CA ASN A 67 -16.90 -13.86 18.59
C ASN A 67 -15.68 -13.25 19.28
N LEU A 68 -15.91 -12.24 20.13
CA LEU A 68 -14.85 -11.51 20.84
C LEU A 68 -13.93 -12.44 21.65
N VAL A 69 -14.45 -13.52 22.25
CA VAL A 69 -13.62 -14.47 23.01
C VAL A 69 -12.60 -15.18 22.14
N ASP A 70 -12.93 -15.52 20.89
CA ASP A 70 -11.96 -16.09 19.95
C ASP A 70 -10.77 -15.16 19.74
N ARG A 71 -11.03 -13.84 19.66
CA ARG A 71 -9.98 -12.82 19.49
C ARG A 71 -9.14 -12.70 20.75
N LEU A 72 -9.77 -12.62 21.92
CA LEU A 72 -9.08 -12.51 23.20
C LEU A 72 -8.16 -13.72 23.44
N GLU A 73 -8.68 -14.93 23.28
CA GLU A 73 -7.92 -16.16 23.52
C GLU A 73 -6.77 -16.31 22.50
N SER A 74 -6.98 -15.96 21.23
CA SER A 74 -5.91 -16.00 20.22
C SER A 74 -4.75 -15.05 20.53
N ALA A 75 -5.01 -13.96 21.25
CA ALA A 75 -4.01 -13.00 21.70
C ALA A 75 -3.44 -13.32 23.10
N GLY A 76 -3.84 -14.45 23.71
CA GLY A 76 -3.43 -14.83 25.06
C GLY A 76 -4.05 -13.98 26.17
N LEU A 77 -5.15 -13.29 25.89
CA LEU A 77 -5.87 -12.45 26.84
C LEU A 77 -6.90 -13.29 27.61
N THR A 78 -6.97 -13.06 28.92
CA THR A 78 -7.91 -13.73 29.81
C THR A 78 -9.23 -12.96 29.90
N TRP A 79 -10.34 -13.68 30.08
CA TRP A 79 -11.66 -13.07 30.13
C TRP A 79 -12.55 -13.74 31.19
N LYS A 80 -13.50 -12.99 31.74
CA LYS A 80 -14.58 -13.49 32.61
C LYS A 80 -15.88 -12.76 32.32
N ALA A 81 -17.00 -13.47 32.40
CA ALA A 81 -18.32 -12.90 32.20
C ALA A 81 -19.21 -13.21 33.39
N PHE A 82 -19.81 -12.18 33.98
CA PHE A 82 -20.66 -12.27 35.16
C PHE A 82 -22.11 -11.96 34.80
N ALA A 83 -23.04 -12.69 35.38
CA ALA A 83 -24.46 -12.34 35.35
C ALA A 83 -25.05 -12.42 36.76
N GLU A 84 -25.81 -11.38 37.14
CA GLU A 84 -26.48 -11.35 38.43
C GLU A 84 -27.55 -12.43 38.53
N ASP A 85 -27.58 -13.11 39.68
CA ASP A 85 -28.60 -14.11 40.04
C ASP A 85 -28.72 -15.30 39.07
N ALA A 86 -27.69 -15.54 38.26
CA ALA A 86 -27.58 -16.70 37.39
C ALA A 86 -27.39 -18.00 38.19
N SER A 87 -27.73 -19.13 37.58
CA SER A 87 -27.46 -20.46 38.13
C SER A 87 -26.45 -21.22 37.26
N GLY A 88 -25.82 -22.27 37.80
CA GLY A 88 -24.88 -23.09 37.02
C GLY A 88 -23.50 -22.45 36.79
N SER A 89 -23.08 -21.54 37.67
CA SER A 89 -21.77 -20.85 37.64
C SER A 89 -20.61 -21.79 37.29
N GLY A 90 -19.83 -21.41 36.27
CA GLY A 90 -18.64 -22.14 35.81
C GLY A 90 -18.93 -23.41 35.02
N THR A 91 -20.16 -23.63 34.55
CA THR A 91 -20.57 -24.83 33.80
C THR A 91 -21.33 -24.47 32.53
N CYS A 92 -21.40 -25.37 31.55
CA CYS A 92 -22.21 -25.13 30.35
C CYS A 92 -23.73 -25.26 30.60
N GLY A 93 -24.13 -25.54 31.84
CA GLY A 93 -25.50 -25.36 32.31
C GLY A 93 -25.76 -23.95 32.85
N PHE A 94 -24.87 -22.98 32.59
CA PHE A 94 -25.04 -21.60 33.01
C PHE A 94 -26.37 -21.03 32.50
N ASN A 95 -27.16 -20.49 33.42
CA ASN A 95 -28.52 -20.07 33.15
C ASN A 95 -28.81 -18.73 33.86
N PRO A 96 -28.54 -17.59 33.18
CA PRO A 96 -28.86 -16.26 33.69
C PRO A 96 -30.37 -15.98 33.57
N PRO A 97 -30.93 -15.03 34.35
CA PRO A 97 -32.38 -14.78 34.42
C PRO A 97 -33.08 -14.58 33.07
N ARG A 98 -32.41 -13.94 32.11
CA ARG A 98 -32.90 -13.66 30.75
C ARG A 98 -32.22 -14.47 29.65
N ARG A 99 -31.53 -15.56 30.02
CA ARG A 99 -30.82 -16.42 29.05
C ARG A 99 -29.96 -15.60 28.07
N SER A 100 -30.08 -15.86 26.76
CA SER A 100 -29.30 -15.21 25.72
C SER A 100 -29.69 -13.76 25.51
N ASP A 101 -30.96 -13.39 25.78
CA ASP A 101 -31.52 -12.07 25.51
C ASP A 101 -30.60 -10.94 26.00
N HIS A 102 -29.99 -11.09 27.20
CA HIS A 102 -29.06 -10.11 27.77
C HIS A 102 -27.63 -10.67 28.01
N PHE A 103 -27.34 -11.89 27.55
CA PHE A 103 -26.08 -12.57 27.83
C PHE A 103 -25.58 -13.35 26.60
N PRO A 104 -24.86 -12.68 25.68
CA PRO A 104 -24.59 -13.21 24.35
C PRO A 104 -23.68 -14.43 24.34
N PHE A 105 -22.93 -14.68 25.42
CA PHE A 105 -21.99 -15.80 25.50
C PHE A 105 -22.67 -17.17 25.30
N ILE A 106 -23.96 -17.30 25.63
CA ILE A 106 -24.70 -18.57 25.46
C ILE A 106 -25.41 -18.69 24.12
N ASP A 107 -25.27 -17.71 23.22
CA ASP A 107 -25.74 -17.81 21.83
C ASP A 107 -24.78 -18.59 20.95
N TYR A 108 -23.50 -18.57 21.27
CA TYR A 108 -22.43 -19.01 20.38
C TYR A 108 -22.00 -20.45 20.64
N SER A 109 -22.14 -21.30 19.65
CA SER A 109 -21.91 -22.75 19.75
C SER A 109 -20.49 -23.14 20.22
N ASP A 110 -19.47 -22.38 19.84
CA ASP A 110 -18.07 -22.55 20.23
C ASP A 110 -17.81 -22.20 21.71
N MET A 111 -18.73 -21.47 22.35
CA MET A 111 -18.67 -21.17 23.78
C MET A 111 -19.13 -22.34 24.66
N ASN A 112 -19.81 -23.34 24.09
CA ASN A 112 -20.30 -24.54 24.79
C ASN A 112 -19.19 -25.58 25.02
N THR A 113 -18.12 -25.17 25.69
CA THR A 113 -17.03 -26.07 26.09
C THR A 113 -16.72 -25.90 27.58
N PRO A 114 -16.33 -26.96 28.31
CA PRO A 114 -16.02 -26.85 29.73
C PRO A 114 -15.01 -25.74 30.06
N ALA A 115 -14.02 -25.52 29.19
CA ALA A 115 -13.00 -24.49 29.38
C ALA A 115 -13.57 -23.07 29.31
N ARG A 116 -14.43 -22.77 28.32
CA ARG A 116 -15.03 -21.43 28.16
C ARG A 116 -16.19 -21.20 29.12
N CYS A 117 -17.02 -22.21 29.34
CA CYS A 117 -18.10 -22.14 30.32
C CYS A 117 -17.59 -21.91 31.76
N ALA A 118 -16.37 -22.34 32.09
CA ALA A 118 -15.74 -22.06 33.39
C ALA A 118 -15.54 -20.55 33.67
N ASN A 119 -15.57 -19.70 32.63
CA ASN A 119 -15.46 -18.25 32.76
C ASN A 119 -16.81 -17.52 32.83
N MET A 120 -17.94 -18.24 32.73
CA MET A 120 -19.29 -17.71 32.90
C MET A 120 -19.73 -17.89 34.35
N LEU A 121 -19.84 -16.79 35.10
CA LEU A 121 -19.89 -16.81 36.55
C LEU A 121 -21.14 -16.09 37.07
N THR A 122 -21.74 -16.65 38.13
CA THR A 122 -22.78 -15.96 38.88
C THR A 122 -22.16 -14.90 39.78
N THR A 123 -22.84 -13.77 39.92
CA THR A 123 -22.56 -12.75 40.93
C THR A 123 -23.84 -12.43 41.69
N ALA A 124 -23.77 -12.20 42.99
CA ALA A 124 -24.96 -11.93 43.80
C ALA A 124 -25.37 -10.45 43.69
N SER A 125 -26.61 -10.20 43.27
CA SER A 125 -27.18 -8.84 43.32
C SER A 125 -27.31 -8.37 44.77
N SER A 126 -27.13 -7.10 45.13
CA SER A 126 -26.60 -5.89 44.47
C SER A 126 -25.15 -5.60 44.88
N ALA A 127 -24.50 -6.58 45.53
CA ALA A 127 -23.17 -6.43 46.11
C ALA A 127 -22.07 -6.71 45.09
N ASP A 128 -22.37 -7.53 44.07
CA ASP A 128 -21.46 -7.99 43.04
C ASP A 128 -20.12 -8.50 43.56
N SER A 129 -20.17 -9.23 44.66
CA SER A 129 -18.98 -9.55 45.45
C SER A 129 -18.00 -10.46 44.71
N GLU A 130 -18.50 -11.35 43.87
CA GLU A 130 -17.75 -12.27 43.04
C GLU A 130 -17.02 -11.52 41.91
N LEU A 131 -17.70 -10.57 41.26
CA LEU A 131 -17.08 -9.65 40.31
C LEU A 131 -15.98 -8.85 40.99
N LEU A 132 -16.28 -8.19 42.10
CA LEU A 132 -15.30 -7.36 42.83
C LEU A 132 -14.11 -8.20 43.32
N THR A 133 -14.32 -9.46 43.70
CA THR A 133 -13.24 -10.40 44.05
C THR A 133 -12.35 -10.67 42.85
N ALA A 134 -12.91 -10.90 41.65
CA ALA A 134 -12.13 -11.11 40.44
C ALA A 134 -11.30 -9.87 40.06
N LEU A 135 -11.89 -8.68 40.14
CA LEU A 135 -11.21 -7.40 39.86
C LEU A 135 -10.10 -7.07 40.88
N ASN A 136 -10.19 -7.61 42.09
CA ASN A 136 -9.18 -7.44 43.15
C ASN A 136 -8.19 -8.62 43.26
N SER A 137 -8.30 -9.62 42.40
CA SER A 137 -7.38 -10.77 42.42
C SER A 137 -5.96 -10.37 42.02
N GLN A 138 -4.96 -11.20 42.35
CA GLN A 138 -3.56 -10.93 41.97
C GLN A 138 -3.34 -10.91 40.46
N THR A 139 -4.18 -11.63 39.72
CA THR A 139 -4.17 -11.75 38.25
C THR A 139 -5.58 -11.48 37.73
N PRO A 140 -6.04 -10.21 37.75
CA PRO A 140 -7.37 -9.88 37.27
C PRO A 140 -7.46 -10.19 35.76
N PRO A 141 -8.64 -10.62 35.26
CA PRO A 141 -8.82 -10.89 33.84
C PRO A 141 -8.62 -9.63 32.99
N ASN A 142 -8.13 -9.80 31.76
CA ASN A 142 -7.95 -8.67 30.83
C ASN A 142 -9.30 -8.05 30.41
N PHE A 143 -10.30 -8.89 30.18
CA PHE A 143 -11.65 -8.49 29.82
C PHE A 143 -12.67 -9.00 30.85
N THR A 144 -13.55 -8.13 31.33
CA THR A 144 -14.64 -8.52 32.23
C THR A 144 -15.97 -7.98 31.72
N TRP A 145 -16.95 -8.87 31.63
CA TRP A 145 -18.33 -8.52 31.31
C TRP A 145 -19.22 -8.65 32.54
N LEU A 146 -20.21 -7.77 32.71
CA LEU A 146 -21.25 -7.87 33.72
C LEU A 146 -22.62 -7.61 33.08
N THR A 147 -23.55 -8.55 33.22
CA THR A 147 -24.98 -8.36 32.95
C THR A 147 -25.72 -8.28 34.29
N PRO A 148 -26.19 -7.10 34.72
CA PRO A 148 -27.03 -6.99 35.91
C PRO A 148 -28.41 -7.62 35.67
N ASN A 149 -29.12 -7.95 36.75
CA ASN A 149 -30.47 -8.49 36.69
C ASN A 149 -31.47 -7.42 36.20
N ASP A 150 -32.69 -7.84 35.89
CA ASP A 150 -33.72 -6.98 35.29
C ASP A 150 -34.07 -5.74 36.12
N CYS A 151 -33.81 -5.72 37.42
CA CYS A 151 -34.04 -4.53 38.23
C CYS A 151 -32.84 -3.58 38.17
N ASN A 152 -31.63 -4.11 38.33
CA ASN A 152 -30.40 -3.33 38.35
C ASN A 152 -30.02 -2.78 36.97
N ASN A 153 -30.37 -3.49 35.89
CA ASN A 153 -30.13 -3.05 34.52
C ASN A 153 -31.18 -2.07 33.98
N MET A 154 -32.26 -1.80 34.74
CA MET A 154 -33.40 -0.93 34.41
C MET A 154 -34.46 -1.49 33.45
N HIS A 155 -34.47 -2.79 33.18
CA HIS A 155 -35.52 -3.40 32.35
C HIS A 155 -36.89 -3.39 33.07
N ASN A 156 -36.93 -3.84 34.33
CA ASN A 156 -38.15 -4.01 35.12
C ASN A 156 -38.30 -2.97 36.24
N CYS A 157 -37.24 -2.18 36.49
CA CYS A 157 -37.20 -1.18 37.54
C CYS A 157 -36.85 0.20 36.98
N SER A 158 -37.15 1.24 37.76
CA SER A 158 -36.97 2.62 37.32
C SER A 158 -35.51 3.00 37.08
N VAL A 159 -35.29 4.05 36.28
CA VAL A 159 -33.96 4.67 36.11
C VAL A 159 -33.31 5.02 37.45
N ALA A 160 -34.08 5.50 38.44
CA ALA A 160 -33.56 5.79 39.77
C ALA A 160 -33.04 4.55 40.52
N THR A 161 -33.62 3.38 40.26
CA THR A 161 -33.18 2.11 40.85
C THR A 161 -31.84 1.68 40.27
N GLY A 162 -31.68 1.68 38.95
CA GLY A 162 -30.42 1.34 38.31
C GLY A 162 -29.32 2.38 38.54
N ASP A 163 -29.66 3.67 38.65
CA ASP A 163 -28.69 4.74 38.98
C ASP A 163 -28.13 4.53 40.39
N ALA A 164 -28.99 4.21 41.37
CA ALA A 164 -28.57 3.89 42.73
C ALA A 164 -27.69 2.63 42.79
N TYR A 165 -28.00 1.62 41.97
CA TYR A 165 -27.16 0.42 41.82
C TYR A 165 -25.76 0.79 41.29
N LEU A 166 -25.68 1.53 40.18
CA LEU A 166 -24.39 1.97 39.62
C LEU A 166 -23.62 2.88 40.59
N ALA A 167 -24.31 3.75 41.34
CA ALA A 167 -23.70 4.58 42.38
C ALA A 167 -23.04 3.76 43.49
N GLY A 168 -23.59 2.58 43.82
CA GLY A 168 -23.04 1.66 44.80
C GLY A 168 -21.89 0.79 44.28
N LEU A 169 -21.91 0.44 42.98
CA LEU A 169 -20.97 -0.50 42.37
C LEU A 169 -19.78 0.18 41.68
N VAL A 170 -20.02 1.15 40.81
CA VAL A 170 -19.00 1.74 39.94
C VAL A 170 -17.83 2.33 40.73
N PRO A 171 -18.01 3.04 41.87
CA PRO A 171 -16.87 3.50 42.67
C PRO A 171 -15.98 2.36 43.18
N LYS A 172 -16.56 1.19 43.50
CA LYS A 172 -15.80 0.00 43.93
C LYS A 172 -15.04 -0.63 42.77
N ILE A 173 -15.61 -0.64 41.57
CA ILE A 173 -14.90 -1.06 40.35
C ILE A 173 -13.71 -0.14 40.10
N LEU A 174 -13.93 1.19 40.08
CA LEU A 174 -12.90 2.18 39.79
C LEU A 174 -11.78 2.26 40.84
N THR A 175 -12.00 1.70 42.04
CA THR A 175 -11.00 1.62 43.12
C THR A 175 -10.44 0.21 43.34
N SER A 176 -10.83 -0.76 42.51
CA SER A 176 -10.30 -2.13 42.56
C SER A 176 -8.81 -2.20 42.21
N ALA A 177 -8.15 -3.31 42.56
CA ALA A 177 -6.76 -3.56 42.21
C ALA A 177 -6.53 -3.46 40.69
N MET A 178 -7.45 -3.98 39.85
CA MET A 178 -7.37 -3.83 38.39
C MET A 178 -7.27 -2.36 37.96
N PHE A 179 -8.14 -1.48 38.47
CA PHE A 179 -8.19 -0.07 38.06
C PHE A 179 -7.10 0.81 38.68
N THR A 180 -6.57 0.41 39.83
CA THR A 180 -5.53 1.17 40.54
C THR A 180 -4.12 0.70 40.22
N ALA A 181 -3.93 -0.57 39.87
CA ALA A 181 -2.62 -1.14 39.53
C ALA A 181 -2.38 -1.26 38.01
N GLN A 182 -3.43 -1.21 37.18
CA GLN A 182 -3.32 -1.36 35.73
C GLN A 182 -4.04 -0.25 34.98
N LYS A 183 -3.73 -0.11 33.69
CA LYS A 183 -4.48 0.75 32.77
C LYS A 183 -5.79 0.06 32.39
N ALA A 184 -6.82 0.28 33.19
CA ALA A 184 -8.16 -0.24 32.96
C ALA A 184 -9.15 0.88 32.59
N ALA A 185 -10.22 0.48 31.91
CA ALA A 185 -11.35 1.32 31.58
C ALA A 185 -12.65 0.54 31.76
N LEU A 186 -13.68 1.23 32.24
CA LEU A 186 -15.03 0.75 32.38
C LEU A 186 -15.86 1.36 31.25
N PHE A 187 -16.64 0.54 30.55
CA PHE A 187 -17.65 0.99 29.60
C PHE A 187 -19.03 0.67 30.15
N VAL A 188 -19.87 1.71 30.33
CA VAL A 188 -21.27 1.54 30.73
C VAL A 188 -22.13 1.96 29.55
N VAL A 189 -22.94 1.02 29.05
CA VAL A 189 -23.76 1.20 27.85
C VAL A 189 -25.12 0.54 28.00
N PHE A 190 -26.14 1.14 27.38
CA PHE A 190 -27.45 0.53 27.16
C PHE A 190 -27.50 -0.17 25.81
N ASP A 191 -28.21 -1.28 25.73
CA ASP A 191 -28.39 -2.08 24.52
C ASP A 191 -29.29 -1.38 23.50
N GLU A 192 -30.41 -0.80 23.95
CA GLU A 192 -31.36 -0.10 23.11
C GLU A 192 -32.05 1.05 23.85
N GLY A 193 -32.56 2.00 23.07
CA GLY A 193 -33.28 3.16 23.57
C GLY A 193 -34.75 3.11 23.20
N ASN A 194 -35.31 4.28 22.90
CA ASN A 194 -36.72 4.44 22.51
C ASN A 194 -36.89 4.75 21.01
N GLY A 195 -35.79 4.77 20.26
CA GLY A 195 -35.74 5.14 18.85
C GLY A 195 -35.60 3.95 17.91
N SER A 196 -35.06 4.21 16.72
CA SER A 196 -34.64 3.17 15.77
C SER A 196 -33.29 3.55 15.16
N SER A 197 -32.47 2.55 14.85
CA SER A 197 -31.18 2.75 14.19
C SER A 197 -31.35 3.52 12.86
N PRO A 198 -30.48 4.49 12.53
CA PRO A 198 -29.25 4.89 13.23
C PRO A 198 -29.44 6.10 14.16
N SER A 199 -30.66 6.34 14.66
CA SER A 199 -31.00 7.48 15.53
C SER A 199 -31.47 7.07 16.92
N ASP A 200 -31.28 5.79 17.28
CA ASP A 200 -31.56 5.29 18.61
C ASP A 200 -30.37 5.54 19.54
N TYR A 201 -30.22 6.80 19.98
CA TYR A 201 -29.09 7.21 20.79
C TYR A 201 -29.24 6.70 22.23
N VAL A 202 -28.23 6.00 22.72
CA VAL A 202 -28.20 5.39 24.05
C VAL A 202 -27.09 5.98 24.92
N TYR A 203 -27.22 5.89 26.24
CA TYR A 203 -26.16 6.32 27.15
C TYR A 203 -24.93 5.41 27.00
N ALA A 204 -23.79 6.00 26.65
CA ALA A 204 -22.51 5.30 26.50
C ALA A 204 -21.37 6.14 27.12
N VAL A 205 -20.81 5.64 28.22
CA VAL A 205 -19.75 6.32 28.97
C VAL A 205 -18.55 5.41 29.17
N TRP A 206 -17.37 5.95 28.84
CA TRP A 206 -16.10 5.43 29.30
C TRP A 206 -15.73 6.08 30.63
N ALA A 207 -15.25 5.29 31.59
CA ALA A 207 -14.77 5.76 32.89
C ALA A 207 -13.49 5.03 33.34
N GLY A 208 -12.65 5.70 34.11
CA GLY A 208 -11.43 5.10 34.66
C GLY A 208 -10.19 5.96 34.51
N SER A 209 -9.08 5.49 35.08
CA SER A 209 -7.80 6.20 35.12
C SER A 209 -7.20 6.45 33.73
N SER A 210 -7.50 5.57 32.77
CA SER A 210 -7.03 5.68 31.38
C SER A 210 -7.93 6.55 30.50
N VAL A 211 -9.10 6.95 30.98
CA VAL A 211 -10.11 7.70 30.22
C VAL A 211 -9.92 9.20 30.42
N ARG A 212 -10.18 10.01 29.38
CA ARG A 212 -10.17 11.48 29.47
C ARG A 212 -11.29 11.92 30.39
N LYS A 213 -10.95 12.83 31.30
CA LYS A 213 -11.93 13.46 32.19
C LYS A 213 -12.66 14.61 31.51
N ALA A 214 -13.92 14.81 31.88
CA ALA A 214 -14.78 15.87 31.38
C ALA A 214 -14.75 16.00 29.85
N TYR A 215 -14.82 14.86 29.16
CA TYR A 215 -14.75 14.79 27.72
C TYR A 215 -16.09 14.35 27.13
N THR A 216 -16.49 15.00 26.05
CA THR A 216 -17.69 14.65 25.31
C THR A 216 -17.34 14.53 23.84
N SER A 217 -17.77 13.44 23.20
CA SER A 217 -17.67 13.29 21.76
C SER A 217 -19.05 13.29 21.11
N SER A 218 -19.13 13.99 19.98
CA SER A 218 -20.27 13.98 19.07
C SER A 218 -19.99 13.11 17.84
N THR A 219 -18.92 12.33 17.80
CA THR A 219 -18.66 11.40 16.70
C THR A 219 -19.73 10.29 16.72
N GLN A 220 -20.22 9.89 15.55
CA GLN A 220 -21.22 8.83 15.45
C GLN A 220 -20.57 7.47 15.72
N TYR A 221 -21.09 6.76 16.72
CA TYR A 221 -20.64 5.44 17.16
C TYR A 221 -21.81 4.48 17.29
N SER A 222 -21.54 3.18 17.30
CA SER A 222 -22.55 2.13 17.56
C SER A 222 -21.96 0.97 18.35
N HIS A 223 -22.73 -0.11 18.59
CA HIS A 223 -22.21 -1.35 19.18
C HIS A 223 -20.97 -1.91 18.46
N TYR A 224 -20.86 -1.72 17.15
CA TYR A 224 -19.68 -2.11 16.39
C TYR A 224 -18.43 -1.27 16.73
N SER A 225 -18.62 0.00 17.12
CA SER A 225 -17.53 0.88 17.57
C SER A 225 -16.91 0.43 18.90
N PHE A 226 -17.68 -0.21 19.78
CA PHE A 226 -17.15 -0.80 21.00
C PHE A 226 -16.15 -1.93 20.67
N LEU A 227 -16.54 -2.88 19.81
CA LEU A 227 -15.65 -3.95 19.33
C LEU A 227 -14.42 -3.40 18.64
N LYS A 228 -14.61 -2.45 17.72
CA LYS A 228 -13.51 -1.79 17.02
C LYS A 228 -12.52 -1.11 17.97
N THR A 229 -13.01 -0.57 19.09
CA THR A 229 -12.15 0.04 20.11
C THR A 229 -11.28 -1.00 20.79
N ILE A 230 -11.86 -2.13 21.19
CA ILE A 230 -11.11 -3.24 21.79
C ILE A 230 -10.07 -3.79 20.81
N GLU A 231 -10.48 -4.02 19.57
CA GLU A 231 -9.61 -4.47 18.48
C GLU A 231 -8.42 -3.53 18.26
N SER A 232 -8.67 -2.23 18.24
CA SER A 232 -7.62 -1.23 18.02
C SER A 232 -6.66 -1.14 19.21
N LEU A 233 -7.16 -1.24 20.44
CA LEU A 233 -6.34 -1.14 21.66
C LEU A 233 -5.45 -2.37 21.89
N TRP A 234 -5.92 -3.56 21.49
CA TRP A 234 -5.20 -4.82 21.66
C TRP A 234 -4.65 -5.40 20.35
N ASN A 235 -4.75 -4.66 19.24
CA ASN A 235 -4.31 -5.09 17.91
C ASN A 235 -4.91 -6.45 17.50
N LEU A 236 -6.22 -6.61 17.72
CA LEU A 236 -6.97 -7.81 17.37
C LEU A 236 -7.58 -7.66 15.96
N PRO A 237 -7.72 -8.76 15.20
CA PRO A 237 -8.41 -8.71 13.92
C PRO A 237 -9.92 -8.54 14.13
N SER A 238 -10.54 -7.71 13.29
CA SER A 238 -11.99 -7.54 13.23
C SER A 238 -12.72 -8.86 12.98
N LEU A 239 -13.92 -9.00 13.55
CA LEU A 239 -14.79 -10.17 13.44
C LEU A 239 -15.54 -10.16 12.11
N THR A 240 -16.08 -9.01 11.73
CA THR A 240 -16.93 -8.86 10.55
C THR A 240 -16.64 -7.55 9.79
N PRO A 241 -17.25 -7.32 8.62
CA PRO A 241 -17.17 -6.03 7.95
C PRO A 241 -17.75 -4.85 8.76
N ASN A 242 -18.69 -5.07 9.68
CA ASN A 242 -19.38 -3.99 10.39
C ASN A 242 -18.45 -3.31 11.41
N ASP A 243 -17.81 -4.09 12.28
CA ASP A 243 -16.78 -3.63 13.22
C ASP A 243 -15.50 -3.22 12.49
N ALA A 244 -15.12 -3.88 11.39
CA ALA A 244 -14.00 -3.43 10.56
C ALA A 244 -14.20 -2.01 10.02
N GLY A 245 -15.43 -1.67 9.61
CA GLY A 245 -15.83 -0.36 9.08
C GLY A 245 -16.23 0.68 10.13
N ALA A 246 -16.34 0.29 11.40
CA ALA A 246 -16.72 1.21 12.47
C ALA A 246 -15.57 2.15 12.87
N SER A 247 -15.91 3.30 13.45
CA SER A 247 -14.94 4.21 14.07
C SER A 247 -14.55 3.70 15.45
N ALA A 248 -13.24 3.64 15.74
CA ALA A 248 -12.74 3.33 17.08
C ALA A 248 -12.93 4.52 18.03
N MET A 249 -13.39 4.28 19.26
CA MET A 249 -13.57 5.30 20.30
C MET A 249 -12.25 5.66 21.00
N THR A 250 -11.12 5.63 20.30
CA THR A 250 -9.78 5.85 20.90
C THR A 250 -9.60 7.27 21.43
N GLU A 251 -10.39 8.24 20.94
CA GLU A 251 -10.37 9.62 21.40
C GLU A 251 -10.83 9.80 22.86
N PHE A 252 -11.50 8.80 23.43
CA PHE A 252 -11.96 8.80 24.83
C PHE A 252 -10.84 8.52 25.83
N PHE A 253 -9.69 7.99 25.40
CA PHE A 253 -8.60 7.64 26.29
C PHE A 253 -7.56 8.76 26.35
N SER A 254 -7.08 9.03 27.56
CA SER A 254 -5.98 9.96 27.78
C SER A 254 -4.74 9.32 27.15
N SER A 255 -4.05 10.01 26.25
CA SER A 255 -2.78 9.50 25.69
C SER A 255 -1.79 9.27 26.83
N SER A 256 -1.73 8.03 27.33
CA SER A 256 -0.88 7.66 28.46
C SER A 256 -0.02 6.43 28.20
N THR A 257 -0.05 5.85 26.99
CA THR A 257 1.20 5.28 26.48
C THR A 257 1.92 6.45 25.85
N LEU A 258 3.01 6.89 26.47
CA LEU A 258 4.11 7.34 25.62
C LEU A 258 4.28 6.21 24.62
N GLN A 259 4.05 6.52 23.34
CA GLN A 259 4.32 5.61 22.23
C GLN A 259 5.65 4.89 22.54
N PRO A 260 5.82 3.58 22.29
CA PRO A 260 7.13 2.96 22.46
C PRO A 260 8.16 3.84 21.78
N LEU A 261 9.27 4.13 22.49
CA LEU A 261 10.27 5.07 21.98
C LEU A 261 10.65 4.61 20.57
N SER A 262 10.51 5.51 19.61
CA SER A 262 10.82 5.29 18.22
C SER A 262 11.88 6.29 17.81
N ALA A 263 12.92 5.79 17.16
CA ALA A 263 13.99 6.58 16.57
C ALA A 263 13.86 6.50 15.06
N SER A 264 14.05 7.64 14.40
CA SER A 264 14.20 7.75 12.96
C SER A 264 14.98 9.03 12.71
N PHE A 265 15.61 9.15 11.55
CA PHE A 265 16.32 10.37 11.22
C PHE A 265 16.20 10.72 9.75
N THR A 266 16.43 11.99 9.47
CA THR A 266 16.62 12.49 8.11
C THR A 266 18.09 12.80 7.90
N VAL A 267 18.55 12.63 6.67
CA VAL A 267 19.91 12.97 6.24
C VAL A 267 19.83 13.99 5.12
N SER A 268 20.77 14.93 5.09
CA SER A 268 20.86 15.91 4.01
C SER A 268 21.16 15.27 2.65
N THR A 269 21.83 14.11 2.64
CA THR A 269 22.02 13.24 1.47
C THR A 269 22.41 11.83 1.90
N THR A 270 21.92 10.80 1.19
CA THR A 270 22.33 9.39 1.39
C THR A 270 23.52 8.98 0.52
N THR A 271 23.98 9.87 -0.37
CA THR A 271 25.06 9.63 -1.34
C THR A 271 26.10 10.77 -1.36
N PRO A 272 26.70 11.11 -0.20
CA PRO A 272 27.65 12.21 -0.12
C PRO A 272 28.94 11.92 -0.88
N PHE A 273 29.64 12.97 -1.32
CA PHE A 273 31.02 12.83 -1.72
C PHE A 273 31.95 12.72 -0.50
N ALA A 274 33.06 12.01 -0.61
CA ALA A 274 34.11 12.01 0.39
C ALA A 274 34.56 13.46 0.63
N THR A 275 34.70 13.87 1.90
CA THR A 275 34.93 15.26 2.38
C THR A 275 33.72 16.20 2.37
N GLN A 276 32.54 15.79 1.87
CA GLN A 276 31.31 16.57 1.98
C GLN A 276 30.70 16.44 3.39
N PRO A 277 30.35 17.55 4.06
CA PRO A 277 29.60 17.51 5.31
C PRO A 277 28.16 17.02 5.07
N VAL A 278 27.75 16.00 5.81
CA VAL A 278 26.39 15.46 5.82
C VAL A 278 25.75 15.78 7.15
N THR A 279 24.58 16.36 7.11
CA THR A 279 23.81 16.69 8.32
C THR A 279 22.78 15.60 8.58
N PHE A 280 22.77 15.12 9.82
CA PHE A 280 21.85 14.11 10.34
C PHE A 280 20.97 14.78 11.39
N THR A 281 19.66 14.64 11.23
CA THR A 281 18.67 15.23 12.15
C THR A 281 17.78 14.13 12.70
N SER A 282 17.89 13.92 14.01
CA SER A 282 17.09 12.97 14.77
C SER A 282 15.63 13.37 14.81
N THR A 283 14.75 12.37 14.68
CA THR A 283 13.31 12.44 14.90
C THR A 283 12.93 11.33 15.87
N ALA A 284 12.92 11.68 17.16
CA ALA A 284 12.51 10.79 18.24
C ALA A 284 11.06 11.08 18.66
N THR A 285 10.24 10.04 18.70
CA THR A 285 8.83 10.09 19.11
C THR A 285 8.54 8.98 20.13
N GLY A 286 7.46 9.12 20.90
CA GLY A 286 7.23 8.22 22.02
C GLY A 286 8.21 8.45 23.18
N GLY A 287 8.30 7.51 24.13
CA GLY A 287 9.19 7.62 25.30
C GLY A 287 9.04 8.90 26.13
N LYS A 288 9.78 9.02 27.23
CA LYS A 288 9.74 10.22 28.10
C LYS A 288 10.84 11.23 27.73
N THR A 289 10.49 12.48 27.45
CA THR A 289 11.48 13.54 27.17
C THR A 289 12.17 14.04 28.46
N PRO A 290 13.39 14.61 28.40
CA PRO A 290 14.23 14.82 27.21
C PRO A 290 14.89 13.53 26.71
N TYR A 291 15.21 13.48 25.43
CA TYR A 291 15.94 12.35 24.84
C TYR A 291 17.46 12.59 24.90
N ALA A 292 18.23 11.51 25.04
CA ALA A 292 19.66 11.50 24.74
C ALA A 292 19.88 10.78 23.41
N ILE A 293 20.61 11.42 22.49
CA ILE A 293 20.80 10.97 21.11
C ILE A 293 22.29 10.80 20.83
N THR A 294 22.66 9.62 20.36
CA THR A 294 24.03 9.26 19.99
C THR A 294 24.05 8.68 18.58
N TRP A 295 25.10 8.99 17.83
CA TRP A 295 25.31 8.60 16.45
C TRP A 295 26.58 7.79 16.34
N ASP A 296 26.52 6.67 15.63
CA ASP A 296 27.66 5.91 15.13
C ASP A 296 27.61 5.97 13.60
N PHE A 297 28.65 6.52 12.97
CA PHE A 297 28.66 6.71 11.52
C PHE A 297 29.15 5.48 10.76
N GLY A 298 29.54 4.39 11.43
CA GLY A 298 30.02 3.17 10.80
C GLY A 298 31.45 3.26 10.24
N ASP A 299 32.11 4.41 10.38
CA ASP A 299 33.53 4.64 10.04
C ASP A 299 34.45 4.67 11.28
N GLY A 300 33.90 4.31 12.45
CA GLY A 300 34.59 4.33 13.75
C GLY A 300 34.46 5.64 14.52
N SER A 301 33.77 6.65 13.97
CA SER A 301 33.47 7.90 14.66
C SER A 301 32.07 7.90 15.29
N THR A 302 31.94 8.58 16.43
CA THR A 302 30.68 8.73 17.15
C THR A 302 30.48 10.16 17.64
N VAL A 303 29.23 10.66 17.64
CA VAL A 303 28.90 12.00 18.15
C VAL A 303 27.53 12.01 18.84
N SER A 304 27.22 13.03 19.63
CA SER A 304 25.92 13.18 20.30
C SER A 304 25.27 14.51 19.95
N GLY A 305 23.94 14.52 19.80
CA GLY A 305 23.19 15.73 19.50
C GLY A 305 21.93 15.47 18.66
N LEU A 306 20.96 16.38 18.75
CA LEU A 306 19.72 16.32 17.97
C LEU A 306 19.97 16.48 16.47
N MET A 307 20.90 17.37 16.12
CA MET A 307 21.31 17.67 14.76
C MET A 307 22.84 17.71 14.75
N VAL A 308 23.47 16.87 13.93
CA VAL A 308 24.92 16.72 13.87
C VAL A 308 25.40 16.70 12.43
N THR A 309 26.64 17.12 12.20
CA THR A 309 27.27 17.07 10.88
C THR A 309 28.47 16.15 10.92
N HIS A 310 28.61 15.28 9.92
CA HIS A 310 29.72 14.34 9.79
C HIS A 310 30.30 14.35 8.38
N VAL A 311 31.58 14.00 8.26
CA VAL A 311 32.32 13.97 7.00
C VAL A 311 32.95 12.59 6.80
N PHE A 312 32.47 11.85 5.81
CA PHE A 312 33.08 10.57 5.42
C PHE A 312 34.34 10.83 4.58
N THR A 313 35.45 10.19 4.91
CA THR A 313 36.75 10.42 4.26
C THR A 313 37.14 9.36 3.23
N SER A 314 36.43 8.23 3.20
CA SER A 314 36.67 7.14 2.26
C SER A 314 35.40 6.77 1.49
N ALA A 315 35.58 6.22 0.29
CA ALA A 315 34.48 5.83 -0.57
C ALA A 315 34.04 4.41 -0.23
N GLN A 316 32.91 4.32 0.48
CA GLN A 316 32.37 3.09 1.01
C GLN A 316 30.90 3.31 1.37
N THR A 317 30.14 2.22 1.47
CA THR A 317 28.83 2.24 2.13
C THR A 317 29.00 2.08 3.63
N PHE A 318 28.59 3.09 4.38
CA PHE A 318 28.60 3.13 5.85
C PHE A 318 27.20 2.87 6.38
N ALA A 319 27.08 2.04 7.42
CA ALA A 319 25.83 1.89 8.16
C ALA A 319 25.81 2.94 9.28
N VAL A 320 25.07 4.03 9.07
CA VAL A 320 24.91 5.06 10.09
C VAL A 320 23.77 4.66 11.03
N THR A 321 24.08 4.58 12.32
CA THR A 321 23.16 4.16 13.36
C THR A 321 22.92 5.30 14.34
N GLU A 322 21.65 5.68 14.48
CA GLU A 322 21.15 6.54 15.54
C GLU A 322 20.69 5.67 16.71
N THR A 323 21.14 5.98 17.94
CA THR A 323 20.62 5.41 19.18
C THR A 323 20.02 6.51 20.05
N VAL A 324 18.74 6.37 20.37
CA VAL A 324 17.97 7.31 21.20
C VAL A 324 17.58 6.63 22.51
N THR A 325 17.80 7.29 23.64
CA THR A 325 17.27 6.87 24.95
C THR A 325 16.35 7.92 25.55
N ASP A 326 15.31 7.48 26.25
CA ASP A 326 14.36 8.36 26.94
C ASP A 326 14.77 8.64 28.41
N SER A 327 14.14 9.63 29.04
CA SER A 327 14.38 10.05 30.42
C SER A 327 13.57 9.27 31.47
N SER A 328 12.97 8.14 31.07
CA SER A 328 12.11 7.37 31.94
C SER A 328 12.91 6.64 33.02
N THR A 329 12.26 6.26 34.12
CA THR A 329 12.90 5.48 35.19
C THR A 329 13.27 4.06 34.77
N SER A 330 12.65 3.56 33.70
CA SER A 330 13.00 2.32 32.99
C SER A 330 13.38 2.69 31.56
N ILE A 331 14.60 3.23 31.42
CA ILE A 331 15.11 3.83 30.17
C ILE A 331 14.76 2.96 28.97
N GLN A 332 13.99 3.51 28.05
CA GLN A 332 13.74 2.91 26.75
C GLN A 332 14.87 3.29 25.80
N THR A 333 15.24 2.36 24.93
CA THR A 333 16.25 2.57 23.88
C THR A 333 15.63 2.23 22.53
N ALA A 334 15.79 3.11 21.55
CA ALA A 334 15.37 2.91 20.17
C ALA A 334 16.55 3.15 19.24
N ILE A 335 16.65 2.32 18.19
CA ILE A 335 17.76 2.35 17.24
C ILE A 335 17.19 2.48 15.83
N SER A 336 17.74 3.39 15.04
CA SER A 336 17.50 3.50 13.61
C SER A 336 18.82 3.35 12.86
N THR A 337 18.84 2.65 11.73
CA THR A 337 20.04 2.50 10.91
C THR A 337 19.71 2.75 9.44
N GLN A 338 20.57 3.52 8.77
CA GLN A 338 20.47 3.80 7.34
C GLN A 338 21.84 3.65 6.67
N SER A 339 21.86 3.09 5.46
CA SER A 339 23.08 3.02 4.65
C SER A 339 23.37 4.33 3.94
N ILE A 340 24.57 4.87 4.13
CA ILE A 340 25.08 6.06 3.45
C ILE A 340 26.22 5.62 2.54
N THR A 341 26.06 5.79 1.23
CA THR A 341 27.10 5.42 0.27
C THR A 341 27.92 6.64 -0.05
N ALA A 342 29.01 6.83 0.70
CA ALA A 342 29.96 7.88 0.39
C ALA A 342 30.74 7.47 -0.86
N SER A 343 30.72 8.32 -1.87
CA SER A 343 31.52 8.12 -3.07
C SER A 343 32.71 9.06 -3.01
N VAL A 344 33.90 8.65 -3.44
CA VAL A 344 34.89 9.68 -3.81
C VAL A 344 34.29 10.45 -4.97
N LEU A 345 34.53 11.76 -5.01
CA LEU A 345 34.42 12.53 -6.25
C LEU A 345 35.31 11.80 -7.26
N THR A 346 34.69 10.96 -8.08
CA THR A 346 35.35 10.36 -9.22
C THR A 346 35.60 11.51 -10.17
N ALA A 347 36.82 11.60 -10.70
CA ALA A 347 37.17 12.55 -11.74
C ALA A 347 36.01 12.66 -12.73
N GLY A 348 35.53 13.87 -13.00
CA GLY A 348 34.27 14.03 -13.70
C GLY A 348 34.29 13.34 -15.08
N SER A 349 33.12 13.02 -15.60
CA SER A 349 33.01 12.22 -16.83
C SER A 349 33.10 13.05 -18.12
N PHE A 350 33.31 14.37 -18.03
CA PHE A 350 33.57 15.18 -19.22
C PHE A 350 34.98 14.92 -19.74
N SER A 351 35.10 14.59 -21.03
CA SER A 351 36.40 14.54 -21.70
C SER A 351 37.01 15.94 -21.78
N ALA A 352 38.33 16.04 -21.91
CA ALA A 352 39.03 17.32 -22.04
C ALA A 352 38.44 18.22 -23.15
N CYS A 353 38.59 19.54 -22.96
CA CYS A 353 38.19 20.55 -23.93
C CYS A 353 38.83 20.29 -25.30
N SER A 354 38.02 20.27 -26.35
CA SER A 354 38.46 20.12 -27.74
C SER A 354 37.44 20.73 -28.69
N TYR A 355 37.87 21.09 -29.90
CA TYR A 355 36.94 21.64 -30.89
C TYR A 355 35.84 20.62 -31.28
N PRO A 356 34.60 21.08 -31.50
CA PRO A 356 33.53 20.23 -31.99
C PRO A 356 33.89 19.68 -33.39
N PRO A 357 33.40 18.48 -33.76
CA PRO A 357 32.35 17.74 -33.07
C PRO A 357 32.86 16.68 -32.07
N GLN A 358 34.16 16.38 -32.03
CA GLN A 358 34.68 15.15 -31.39
C GLN A 358 34.66 15.16 -29.86
N GLY A 359 34.91 16.30 -29.22
CA GLY A 359 34.79 16.42 -27.76
C GLY A 359 34.01 17.67 -27.36
N TRP A 360 34.13 18.02 -26.09
CA TRP A 360 33.42 19.15 -25.49
C TRP A 360 34.09 20.46 -25.87
N SER A 361 33.35 21.35 -26.52
CA SER A 361 33.77 22.72 -26.81
C SER A 361 33.73 23.54 -25.53
N CYS A 362 34.84 24.14 -25.14
CA CYS A 362 34.95 25.02 -23.96
C CYS A 362 35.16 26.48 -24.41
N GLY A 363 34.99 27.43 -23.49
CA GLY A 363 35.10 28.86 -23.78
C GLY A 363 33.91 29.47 -24.55
N ASN A 364 32.78 28.77 -24.65
CA ASN A 364 31.59 29.29 -25.31
C ASN A 364 30.79 30.19 -24.35
N THR A 365 31.18 31.47 -24.27
CA THR A 365 30.64 32.44 -23.28
C THR A 365 29.96 33.67 -23.90
N ASN A 366 29.62 33.60 -25.20
CA ASN A 366 29.15 34.74 -26.01
C ASN A 366 30.03 36.01 -25.88
N GLY A 367 31.32 35.86 -25.60
CA GLY A 367 32.30 36.96 -25.51
C GLY A 367 32.20 37.86 -24.27
N LEU A 368 31.46 37.45 -23.23
CA LEU A 368 31.32 38.24 -22.00
C LEU A 368 32.58 38.24 -21.12
N ILE A 369 32.99 39.43 -20.69
CA ILE A 369 34.11 39.62 -19.76
C ILE A 369 33.71 39.06 -18.39
N GLY A 370 34.54 38.18 -17.83
CA GLY A 370 34.32 37.55 -16.53
C GLY A 370 33.57 36.22 -16.58
N SER A 371 33.07 35.84 -17.75
CA SER A 371 32.48 34.51 -17.97
C SER A 371 33.53 33.51 -18.45
N SER A 372 33.43 32.25 -18.03
CA SER A 372 34.34 31.17 -18.43
C SER A 372 33.62 29.83 -18.51
N VAL A 373 34.16 28.94 -19.36
CA VAL A 373 33.73 27.54 -19.44
C VAL A 373 34.98 26.69 -19.60
N ASP A 374 35.27 25.87 -18.60
CA ASP A 374 36.47 25.03 -18.55
C ASP A 374 36.15 23.62 -18.06
N ILE A 375 36.93 22.63 -18.47
CA ILE A 375 36.83 21.26 -17.93
C ILE A 375 38.08 20.98 -17.12
N VAL A 376 37.91 20.89 -15.80
CA VAL A 376 39.00 20.68 -14.83
C VAL A 376 38.81 19.34 -14.15
N ASN A 377 39.76 18.42 -14.34
CA ASN A 377 39.69 17.05 -13.81
C ASN A 377 38.37 16.34 -14.17
N GLY A 378 37.86 16.59 -15.38
CA GLY A 378 36.64 16.00 -15.92
C GLY A 378 35.34 16.62 -15.41
N VAL A 379 35.40 17.63 -14.56
CA VAL A 379 34.25 18.45 -14.15
C VAL A 379 34.16 19.64 -15.09
N LEU A 380 33.01 19.83 -15.73
CA LEU A 380 32.72 21.03 -16.50
C LEU A 380 32.34 22.16 -15.53
N GLN A 381 33.02 23.29 -15.62
CA GLN A 381 32.82 24.46 -14.78
C GLN A 381 32.31 25.59 -15.66
N THR A 382 31.09 26.06 -15.41
CA THR A 382 30.50 27.22 -16.10
C THR A 382 30.40 28.37 -15.12
N ARG A 383 30.96 29.51 -15.50
CA ARG A 383 30.86 30.79 -14.79
C ARG A 383 30.29 31.78 -15.75
N GLU A 384 29.10 32.29 -15.46
CA GLU A 384 28.47 33.33 -16.25
C GLU A 384 28.38 34.62 -15.45
N SER A 385 28.85 35.71 -16.04
CA SER A 385 28.82 37.05 -15.45
C SER A 385 28.34 38.03 -16.52
N ASN A 386 27.11 38.51 -16.37
CA ASN A 386 26.44 39.37 -17.35
C ASN A 386 25.74 40.61 -16.73
N PRO A 387 26.41 41.36 -15.82
CA PRO A 387 25.77 42.46 -15.12
C PRO A 387 25.34 43.57 -16.09
N GLY A 388 24.05 43.91 -16.07
CA GLY A 388 23.51 45.02 -16.85
C GLY A 388 23.42 44.80 -18.37
N VAL A 389 23.58 43.57 -18.86
CA VAL A 389 23.43 43.22 -20.28
C VAL A 389 22.33 42.16 -20.48
N GLY A 390 21.74 42.15 -21.68
CA GLY A 390 20.68 41.21 -22.08
C GLY A 390 19.26 41.66 -21.75
N SER A 391 18.30 40.90 -22.29
CA SER A 391 16.86 41.10 -22.13
C SER A 391 16.10 39.82 -22.47
N ASP A 392 14.77 39.82 -22.35
CA ASP A 392 13.92 38.67 -22.71
C ASP A 392 14.06 38.22 -24.18
N ASN A 393 14.64 39.06 -25.06
CA ASN A 393 14.90 38.73 -26.47
C ASN A 393 16.40 38.46 -26.74
N SER A 394 17.26 38.52 -25.73
CA SER A 394 18.71 38.36 -25.88
C SER A 394 19.32 37.82 -24.59
N TYR A 395 19.51 36.50 -24.58
CA TYR A 395 20.20 35.76 -23.53
C TYR A 395 21.69 35.71 -23.83
N TYR A 396 22.49 35.69 -22.78
CA TYR A 396 23.88 35.31 -22.82
C TYR A 396 24.02 33.93 -22.21
N TYR A 397 25.16 33.27 -22.44
CA TYR A 397 25.34 31.89 -22.04
C TYR A 397 26.79 31.60 -21.70
N SER A 398 27.00 30.60 -20.87
CA SER A 398 28.28 29.95 -20.61
C SER A 398 28.08 28.44 -20.67
N THR A 399 28.38 27.86 -21.82
CA THR A 399 28.01 26.47 -22.14
C THR A 399 29.16 25.67 -22.71
N SER A 400 29.01 24.34 -22.65
CA SER A 400 29.85 23.41 -23.37
C SER A 400 29.03 22.55 -24.32
N GLN A 401 29.61 22.27 -25.48
CA GLN A 401 28.90 21.74 -26.63
C GLN A 401 29.60 20.49 -27.17
N LYS A 402 28.85 19.43 -27.45
CA LYS A 402 29.35 18.19 -28.09
C LYS A 402 28.43 17.77 -29.23
N GLY A 403 29.01 17.43 -30.38
CA GLY A 403 28.24 17.08 -31.58
C GLY A 403 28.33 18.13 -32.68
N THR A 404 27.34 18.13 -33.56
CA THR A 404 27.24 19.06 -34.70
C THR A 404 26.20 20.12 -34.38
N PHE A 405 26.66 21.36 -34.25
CA PHE A 405 25.81 22.49 -33.89
C PHE A 405 25.30 23.24 -35.14
N PRO A 406 24.00 23.58 -35.21
CA PRO A 406 23.38 24.12 -36.41
C PRO A 406 23.31 25.65 -36.42
N TRP A 407 24.45 26.34 -36.53
CA TRP A 407 24.52 27.81 -36.41
C TRP A 407 24.11 28.64 -37.65
N ASP A 408 23.53 28.02 -38.67
CA ASP A 408 23.40 28.55 -40.04
C ASP A 408 24.69 28.45 -40.90
N PRO A 409 24.69 27.61 -41.96
CA PRO A 409 23.63 26.68 -42.32
C PRO A 409 23.57 25.50 -41.36
N CYS A 410 22.36 25.05 -41.01
CA CYS A 410 22.09 23.82 -40.28
C CYS A 410 22.74 22.60 -40.98
N ARG A 411 23.43 21.74 -40.23
CA ARG A 411 24.26 20.64 -40.75
C ARG A 411 23.79 19.28 -40.24
N ALA A 412 23.96 18.25 -41.07
CA ALA A 412 23.69 16.87 -40.68
C ALA A 412 24.68 16.40 -39.57
N PRO A 413 24.27 15.49 -38.68
CA PRO A 413 25.11 14.99 -37.60
C PRO A 413 26.40 14.33 -38.13
N ALA A 414 27.54 14.64 -37.51
CA ALA A 414 28.80 13.98 -37.80
C ALA A 414 28.78 12.49 -37.39
N ASN A 415 29.12 11.61 -38.33
CA ASN A 415 29.16 10.17 -38.09
C ASN A 415 30.13 9.80 -36.96
N GLY A 416 29.68 8.95 -36.04
CA GLY A 416 30.50 8.39 -34.95
C GLY A 416 30.70 9.31 -33.75
N VAL A 417 30.12 10.52 -33.74
CA VAL A 417 30.26 11.47 -32.63
C VAL A 417 29.22 11.24 -31.54
N LEU A 418 27.95 11.13 -31.92
CA LEU A 418 26.85 10.70 -31.04
C LEU A 418 26.23 9.42 -31.66
N PRO A 419 26.06 8.32 -30.89
CA PRO A 419 25.39 7.14 -31.41
C PRO A 419 23.95 7.46 -31.86
N SER A 420 23.47 6.84 -32.93
CA SER A 420 22.06 7.00 -33.36
C SER A 420 21.05 6.35 -32.42
N THR A 421 21.52 5.52 -31.48
CA THR A 421 20.72 4.77 -30.50
C THR A 421 20.59 5.48 -29.15
N VAL A 422 21.08 6.71 -29.04
CA VAL A 422 21.00 7.51 -27.81
C VAL A 422 19.53 7.74 -27.43
N SER A 423 19.18 7.30 -26.24
CA SER A 423 17.81 7.30 -25.71
C SER A 423 17.60 8.40 -24.69
N SER A 424 18.64 8.73 -23.92
CA SER A 424 18.61 9.83 -22.98
C SER A 424 20.00 10.39 -22.73
N VAL A 425 20.04 11.68 -22.45
CA VAL A 425 21.21 12.41 -21.96
C VAL A 425 20.90 12.85 -20.54
N SER A 426 21.83 12.63 -19.61
CA SER A 426 21.73 13.19 -18.27
C SER A 426 23.06 13.74 -17.80
N THR A 427 23.03 14.74 -16.94
CA THR A 427 24.22 15.28 -16.28
C THR A 427 23.80 15.77 -14.90
N THR A 428 24.72 15.67 -13.94
CA THR A 428 24.56 16.29 -12.64
C THR A 428 25.13 17.70 -12.65
N PHE A 429 24.54 18.59 -11.86
CA PHE A 429 25.03 19.95 -11.69
C PHE A 429 24.94 20.40 -10.22
N THR A 430 25.86 21.27 -9.81
CA THR A 430 25.96 21.83 -8.47
C THR A 430 26.16 23.35 -8.59
N PRO A 431 25.14 24.17 -8.28
CA PRO A 431 25.30 25.62 -8.23
C PRO A 431 26.26 26.01 -7.10
N LEU A 432 27.26 26.81 -7.39
CA LEU A 432 28.27 27.26 -6.43
C LEU A 432 28.08 28.72 -6.03
N THR A 433 27.66 29.57 -6.96
CA THR A 433 27.40 30.99 -6.72
C THR A 433 26.21 31.42 -7.57
N ILE A 434 25.27 32.16 -6.95
CA ILE A 434 24.15 32.82 -7.62
C ILE A 434 24.08 34.22 -7.03
N THR A 435 24.67 35.18 -7.72
CA THR A 435 24.71 36.59 -7.31
C THR A 435 23.85 37.41 -8.27
N THR A 436 22.74 37.92 -7.76
CA THR A 436 21.68 38.51 -8.57
C THR A 436 21.69 40.04 -8.49
N SER A 437 21.30 40.73 -9.56
CA SER A 437 21.12 42.19 -9.59
C SER A 437 19.94 42.59 -10.45
N GLY A 438 19.22 43.67 -10.10
CA GLY A 438 18.16 44.22 -10.96
C GLY A 438 17.06 43.21 -11.33
N SER A 439 16.54 43.32 -12.56
CA SER A 439 15.54 42.41 -13.13
C SER A 439 16.24 41.33 -13.95
N TYR A 440 16.55 40.20 -13.33
CA TYR A 440 17.34 39.15 -13.95
C TYR A 440 16.49 37.93 -14.32
N ARG A 441 17.05 37.10 -15.20
CA ARG A 441 16.60 35.74 -15.46
C ARG A 441 17.80 34.85 -15.68
N TYR A 442 17.75 33.60 -15.21
CA TYR A 442 18.76 32.60 -15.54
C TYR A 442 18.16 31.20 -15.69
N HIS A 443 18.81 30.40 -16.52
CA HIS A 443 18.55 28.99 -16.73
C HIS A 443 19.81 28.17 -16.48
N ILE A 444 19.62 26.97 -15.93
CA ILE A 444 20.65 25.92 -15.83
C ILE A 444 20.09 24.74 -16.61
N TYR A 445 20.73 24.33 -17.70
CA TYR A 445 20.08 23.47 -18.68
C TYR A 445 20.97 22.40 -19.32
N VAL A 446 20.30 21.39 -19.87
CA VAL A 446 20.82 20.48 -20.91
C VAL A 446 19.97 20.66 -22.15
N ALA A 447 20.58 21.07 -23.26
CA ALA A 447 19.90 21.19 -24.53
C ALA A 447 20.26 20.05 -25.48
N LEU A 448 19.27 19.61 -26.26
CA LEU A 448 19.41 18.62 -27.32
C LEU A 448 19.11 19.28 -28.66
N TYR A 449 20.05 19.15 -29.59
CA TYR A 449 19.93 19.65 -30.95
C TYR A 449 19.58 18.51 -31.89
N TYR A 450 18.61 18.72 -32.77
CA TYR A 450 18.09 17.73 -33.69
C TYR A 450 18.27 18.13 -35.15
N TRP A 451 18.48 17.15 -36.00
CA TRP A 451 18.48 17.24 -37.45
C TRP A 451 17.27 16.48 -38.01
N LEU A 452 16.59 17.06 -39.01
CA LEU A 452 15.48 16.41 -39.71
C LEU A 452 16.01 15.70 -40.97
N PRO A 453 16.23 14.37 -40.97
CA PRO A 453 16.93 13.68 -42.04
C PRO A 453 16.18 13.67 -43.37
N ASN A 454 14.84 13.73 -43.36
CA ASN A 454 14.01 13.55 -44.55
C ASN A 454 13.82 14.81 -45.41
N GLY A 455 14.13 15.99 -44.89
CA GLY A 455 13.90 17.26 -45.59
C GLY A 455 13.67 18.40 -44.61
N PRO A 456 13.77 19.66 -45.05
CA PRO A 456 13.12 20.75 -44.32
C PRO A 456 11.61 20.52 -44.25
N VAL A 457 10.98 20.90 -43.15
CA VAL A 457 9.53 20.78 -42.92
C VAL A 457 8.97 22.17 -42.64
N THR A 458 7.81 22.51 -43.22
CA THR A 458 7.20 23.84 -43.07
C THR A 458 5.95 23.76 -42.20
N ALA A 459 5.88 24.59 -41.15
CA ALA A 459 4.70 24.78 -40.30
C ALA A 459 4.67 26.23 -39.77
N GLY A 460 3.47 26.78 -39.55
CA GLY A 460 3.31 28.11 -38.97
C GLY A 460 3.93 29.28 -39.75
N GLY A 461 4.29 29.10 -41.03
CA GLY A 461 4.95 30.12 -41.85
C GLY A 461 6.48 30.06 -41.88
N SER A 462 7.10 29.14 -41.13
CA SER A 462 8.55 28.94 -41.05
C SER A 462 8.95 27.56 -41.59
N THR A 463 10.21 27.42 -42.02
CA THR A 463 10.75 26.16 -42.55
C THR A 463 11.94 25.69 -41.72
N TYR A 464 11.78 24.50 -41.14
CA TYR A 464 12.68 23.93 -40.14
C TYR A 464 13.52 22.82 -40.76
N ARG A 465 14.83 22.84 -40.54
CA ARG A 465 15.75 21.75 -40.94
C ARG A 465 16.50 21.16 -39.75
N CYS A 466 16.66 21.96 -38.71
CA CYS A 466 17.13 21.57 -37.40
C CYS A 466 16.10 22.05 -36.38
N LEU A 467 16.10 21.42 -35.22
CA LEU A 467 15.32 21.82 -34.06
C LEU A 467 16.22 21.73 -32.82
N ASP A 468 15.79 22.25 -31.69
CA ASP A 468 16.46 22.11 -30.41
C ASP A 468 15.49 22.21 -29.25
N THR A 469 15.89 21.62 -28.13
CA THR A 469 15.07 21.55 -26.92
C THR A 469 15.93 21.69 -25.69
N GLN A 470 15.34 22.12 -24.58
CA GLN A 470 16.03 22.18 -23.29
C GLN A 470 15.26 21.44 -22.19
N VAL A 471 15.98 20.74 -21.33
CA VAL A 471 15.52 20.47 -19.96
C VAL A 471 16.25 21.42 -19.01
N ARG A 472 15.50 22.15 -18.18
CA ARG A 472 16.11 23.22 -17.40
C ARG A 472 15.51 23.44 -16.02
N VAL A 473 16.28 24.16 -15.20
CA VAL A 473 15.78 25.01 -14.12
C VAL A 473 15.60 26.40 -14.69
N GLU A 474 14.51 27.09 -14.34
CA GLU A 474 14.28 28.47 -14.73
C GLU A 474 13.96 29.34 -13.52
N ASN A 475 14.64 30.48 -13.41
CA ASN A 475 14.39 31.50 -12.40
C ASN A 475 14.25 32.88 -13.03
N ILE A 476 13.14 33.55 -12.73
CA ILE A 476 12.79 34.90 -13.19
C ILE A 476 12.66 35.80 -11.96
N GLY A 477 13.60 36.74 -11.80
CA GLY A 477 13.56 37.74 -10.72
C GLY A 477 13.47 37.14 -9.30
N GLY A 478 14.02 35.95 -9.08
CA GLY A 478 13.98 35.24 -7.79
C GLY A 478 12.85 34.23 -7.66
N THR A 479 11.92 34.19 -8.63
CA THR A 479 10.84 33.21 -8.67
C THR A 479 11.18 32.09 -9.63
N PHE A 480 11.12 30.85 -9.16
CA PHE A 480 11.28 29.70 -10.05
C PHE A 480 9.99 29.39 -10.80
N SER A 481 10.12 29.03 -12.08
CA SER A 481 8.97 28.58 -12.87
C SER A 481 8.45 27.23 -12.36
N PRO A 482 7.13 27.00 -12.39
CA PRO A 482 6.57 25.68 -12.13
C PRO A 482 7.13 24.61 -13.10
N VAL A 483 7.21 23.38 -12.61
CA VAL A 483 7.62 22.23 -13.43
C VAL A 483 6.59 22.03 -14.57
N GLY A 484 7.09 21.94 -15.80
CA GLY A 484 6.30 21.70 -17.02
C GLY A 484 5.50 22.90 -17.55
N SER A 485 5.75 24.14 -17.09
CA SER A 485 4.84 25.27 -17.36
C SER A 485 5.33 26.32 -18.36
N THR A 486 6.56 26.26 -18.90
CA THR A 486 7.09 27.34 -19.73
C THR A 486 7.46 26.93 -21.15
N SER A 487 7.27 27.88 -22.06
CA SER A 487 7.68 27.87 -23.45
C SER A 487 8.65 29.02 -23.68
N THR A 488 9.77 28.84 -24.39
CA THR A 488 10.29 29.88 -25.30
C THR A 488 11.33 29.38 -26.29
N TYR A 489 11.16 29.72 -27.58
CA TYR A 489 12.08 30.63 -28.26
C TYR A 489 11.34 31.43 -29.37
N ASP A 490 11.82 32.64 -29.63
CA ASP A 490 11.19 33.78 -30.36
C ASP A 490 10.85 33.51 -31.86
N PRO A 491 9.81 34.13 -32.46
CA PRO A 491 9.46 33.98 -33.88
C PRO A 491 10.44 34.76 -34.75
N GLY A 492 11.57 34.13 -35.05
CA GLY A 492 12.60 34.68 -35.92
C GLY A 492 13.70 33.68 -36.24
N ASP A 493 13.94 32.72 -35.33
CA ASP A 493 14.88 31.62 -35.51
C ASP A 493 14.18 30.30 -35.19
N SER A 494 14.42 29.27 -36.00
CA SER A 494 13.62 28.03 -36.09
C SER A 494 13.92 27.01 -34.98
N PHE A 495 14.21 27.48 -33.78
CA PHE A 495 14.93 26.73 -32.76
C PHE A 495 14.26 26.93 -31.38
N GLY A 496 13.56 25.92 -30.86
CA GLY A 496 13.43 25.81 -29.40
C GLY A 496 12.10 25.30 -28.84
N TRP A 497 12.19 24.36 -27.91
CA TRP A 497 11.15 24.04 -26.92
C TRP A 497 11.78 23.73 -25.56
N ASP A 498 11.19 24.27 -24.49
CA ASP A 498 11.73 24.12 -23.15
C ASP A 498 10.84 23.23 -22.28
N ASN A 499 11.48 22.45 -21.41
CA ASN A 499 10.82 21.68 -20.37
C ASN A 499 11.46 21.96 -19.02
N VAL A 500 10.75 22.69 -18.15
CA VAL A 500 11.20 22.92 -16.78
C VAL A 500 10.99 21.65 -15.97
N THR A 501 12.08 21.00 -15.59
CA THR A 501 12.05 19.73 -14.85
C THR A 501 12.34 19.88 -13.36
N LEU A 502 12.79 21.07 -12.95
CA LEU A 502 13.12 21.40 -11.56
C LEU A 502 12.64 22.81 -11.22
N GLY A 503 11.90 22.94 -10.12
CA GLY A 503 11.29 24.19 -9.67
C GLY A 503 12.07 24.95 -8.59
N SER A 504 13.28 24.51 -8.22
CA SER A 504 14.19 25.25 -7.34
C SER A 504 15.59 24.63 -7.32
N VAL A 505 16.59 25.44 -6.96
CA VAL A 505 17.97 24.98 -6.68
C VAL A 505 18.56 25.70 -5.47
N THR A 506 19.45 25.01 -4.76
CA THR A 506 20.16 25.52 -3.58
C THR A 506 21.67 25.44 -3.82
N ILE A 507 22.40 26.48 -3.41
CA ILE A 507 23.87 26.51 -3.49
C ILE A 507 24.48 25.30 -2.76
N GLY A 508 25.44 24.64 -3.39
CA GLY A 508 26.15 23.47 -2.86
C GLY A 508 25.37 22.16 -2.93
N GLN A 509 24.08 22.18 -3.31
CA GLN A 509 23.30 20.98 -3.56
C GLN A 509 23.47 20.51 -5.01
N THR A 510 23.48 19.18 -5.18
CA THR A 510 23.65 18.57 -6.50
C THR A 510 22.32 18.07 -7.02
N TYR A 511 22.05 18.36 -8.28
CA TYR A 511 20.81 18.02 -8.98
C TYR A 511 21.15 17.25 -10.26
N THR A 512 20.16 16.61 -10.86
CA THR A 512 20.31 15.93 -12.16
C THR A 512 19.32 16.49 -13.15
N LEU A 513 19.80 16.89 -14.33
CA LEU A 513 18.96 17.13 -15.49
C LEU A 513 19.01 15.90 -16.39
N LYS A 514 17.85 15.44 -16.85
CA LYS A 514 17.71 14.28 -17.73
C LYS A 514 16.77 14.61 -18.88
N ALA A 515 17.32 14.58 -20.09
CA ALA A 515 16.59 14.73 -21.33
C ALA A 515 16.36 13.35 -21.97
N ASN A 516 15.10 12.96 -22.17
CA ASN A 516 14.76 11.84 -23.04
C ASN A 516 14.77 12.33 -24.49
N VAL A 517 15.58 11.68 -25.32
CA VAL A 517 15.85 12.15 -26.69
C VAL A 517 14.63 12.03 -27.59
N ALA A 518 13.82 10.98 -27.43
CA ALA A 518 12.61 10.80 -28.21
C ALA A 518 11.49 11.73 -27.73
N ASP A 519 11.30 11.83 -26.41
CA ASP A 519 10.24 12.67 -25.85
C ASP A 519 10.48 14.15 -26.17
N GLN A 520 11.73 14.63 -26.03
CA GLN A 520 12.07 16.01 -26.34
C GLN A 520 11.80 16.35 -27.81
N CYS A 521 12.22 15.51 -28.76
CA CYS A 521 11.85 15.67 -30.18
C CYS A 521 10.34 15.73 -30.38
N GLN A 522 9.56 14.86 -29.73
CA GLN A 522 8.11 14.85 -29.89
C GLN A 522 7.44 16.10 -29.31
N GLN A 523 7.91 16.60 -28.17
CA GLN A 523 7.42 17.84 -27.58
C GLN A 523 7.70 19.05 -28.48
N ASP A 524 8.89 19.08 -29.08
CA ASP A 524 9.30 20.14 -30.00
C ASP A 524 8.44 20.13 -31.28
N LEU A 525 8.24 18.96 -31.90
CA LEU A 525 7.34 18.81 -33.05
C LEU A 525 5.92 19.30 -32.72
N LEU A 526 5.42 18.97 -31.54
CA LEU A 526 4.10 19.40 -31.08
C LEU A 526 4.04 20.92 -30.90
N ALA A 527 5.05 21.51 -30.27
CA ALA A 527 5.12 22.94 -29.99
C ALA A 527 5.11 23.80 -31.27
N TRP A 528 5.83 23.36 -32.30
CA TRP A 528 5.92 24.07 -33.58
C TRP A 528 4.86 23.65 -34.60
N GLY A 529 3.93 22.76 -34.24
CA GLY A 529 2.88 22.27 -35.13
C GLY A 529 3.41 21.46 -36.32
N LEU A 530 4.56 20.81 -36.16
CA LEU A 530 5.14 19.92 -37.15
C LEU A 530 4.47 18.53 -37.10
N PRO A 531 4.46 17.75 -38.19
CA PRO A 531 3.91 16.40 -38.18
C PRO A 531 4.63 15.52 -37.14
N SER A 532 3.87 14.85 -36.27
CA SER A 532 4.42 14.01 -35.18
C SER A 532 5.25 12.81 -35.67
N ASN A 533 5.06 12.40 -36.93
CA ASN A 533 5.85 11.37 -37.58
C ASN A 533 7.14 11.89 -38.24
N THR A 534 7.46 13.18 -38.10
CA THR A 534 8.72 13.74 -38.59
C THR A 534 9.88 13.13 -37.79
N PRO A 535 10.83 12.42 -38.43
CA PRO A 535 11.95 11.87 -37.70
C PRO A 535 12.89 12.98 -37.23
N CYS A 536 13.35 12.90 -35.99
CA CYS A 536 14.46 13.70 -35.48
C CYS A 536 15.68 12.82 -35.25
N GLN A 537 16.85 13.29 -35.65
CA GLN A 537 18.13 12.66 -35.33
C GLN A 537 18.92 13.59 -34.40
N LEU A 538 19.37 13.08 -33.24
CA LEU A 538 20.20 13.87 -32.33
C LEU A 538 21.50 14.27 -33.02
N ALA A 539 21.74 15.57 -33.11
CA ALA A 539 22.89 16.20 -33.75
C ALA A 539 23.91 16.70 -32.73
N GLY A 540 23.45 17.24 -31.60
CA GLY A 540 24.30 17.85 -30.58
C GLY A 540 23.69 17.84 -29.18
N ILE A 541 24.56 17.98 -28.19
CA ILE A 541 24.24 18.11 -26.76
C ILE A 541 24.95 19.35 -26.26
N GLU A 542 24.22 20.22 -25.58
CA GLU A 542 24.76 21.39 -24.89
C GLU A 542 24.44 21.34 -23.41
N VAL A 543 25.41 21.75 -22.60
CA VAL A 543 25.30 21.76 -21.14
C VAL A 543 25.82 23.09 -20.66
N GLY A 544 25.04 23.81 -19.86
CA GLY A 544 25.53 25.05 -19.27
C GLY A 544 24.45 25.95 -18.72
N THR A 545 24.79 27.22 -18.65
CA THR A 545 23.92 28.28 -18.13
C THR A 545 23.62 29.30 -19.20
N GLU A 546 22.47 29.96 -19.07
CA GLU A 546 22.13 31.14 -19.85
C GLU A 546 21.28 32.11 -19.04
N GLY A 547 21.21 33.37 -19.47
CA GLY A 547 20.34 34.37 -18.88
C GLY A 547 20.78 35.80 -19.14
N PHE A 548 20.30 36.72 -18.31
CA PHE A 548 20.62 38.14 -18.41
C PHE A 548 20.52 38.88 -17.07
N GLN A 549 21.24 40.01 -16.98
CA GLN A 549 21.22 41.02 -15.90
C GLN A 549 21.59 40.53 -14.48
N PHE A 550 22.26 39.38 -14.31
CA PHE A 550 22.79 38.96 -13.01
C PHE A 550 24.30 39.21 -12.88
N GLN A 551 24.81 39.25 -11.65
CA GLN A 551 26.24 39.50 -11.43
C GLN A 551 27.06 38.25 -11.72
N GLU A 552 26.64 37.10 -11.21
CA GLU A 552 27.42 35.86 -11.31
C GLU A 552 26.55 34.62 -11.13
N LEU A 553 26.76 33.61 -11.98
CA LEU A 553 26.19 32.27 -11.89
C LEU A 553 27.28 31.24 -12.15
N ASP A 554 27.71 30.55 -11.09
CA ASP A 554 28.71 29.49 -11.16
C ASP A 554 28.07 28.13 -10.94
N VAL A 555 28.33 27.20 -11.84
CA VAL A 555 27.82 25.83 -11.78
C VAL A 555 28.92 24.84 -12.15
N ASN A 556 29.11 23.84 -11.30
CA ASN A 556 29.90 22.65 -11.65
C ASN A 556 28.98 21.58 -12.21
N TRP A 557 29.46 20.86 -13.22
CA TRP A 557 28.76 19.81 -13.92
C TRP A 557 29.60 18.52 -13.91
N SER A 558 28.97 17.41 -13.53
CA SER A 558 29.60 16.08 -13.52
C SER A 558 28.67 15.04 -14.15
N ASP A 559 29.15 13.80 -14.20
CA ASP A 559 28.36 12.61 -14.54
C ASP A 559 27.51 12.75 -15.81
N VAL A 560 28.06 13.37 -16.86
CA VAL A 560 27.44 13.35 -18.18
C VAL A 560 27.36 11.91 -18.69
N GLN A 561 26.14 11.41 -18.83
CA GLN A 561 25.81 10.06 -19.27
C GLN A 561 24.96 10.13 -20.53
N VAL A 562 25.34 9.32 -21.51
CA VAL A 562 24.61 9.13 -22.75
C VAL A 562 24.14 7.69 -22.78
N SER A 563 22.87 7.47 -22.43
CA SER A 563 22.27 6.13 -22.40
C SER A 563 21.79 5.75 -23.81
N THR A 564 21.89 4.46 -24.14
CA THR A 564 21.36 3.91 -25.40
C THR A 564 20.29 2.88 -25.12
N LEU A 565 19.27 2.77 -25.98
CA LEU A 565 18.25 1.73 -25.82
C LEU A 565 18.90 0.34 -25.93
N THR A 566 18.82 -0.45 -24.87
CA THR A 566 19.05 -1.90 -24.93
C THR A 566 17.69 -2.59 -24.97
N SER A 567 17.27 -3.06 -26.15
CA SER A 567 15.99 -3.78 -26.30
C SER A 567 16.09 -5.15 -25.63
N SER A 568 15.61 -5.35 -24.40
CA SER A 568 15.59 -6.70 -23.77
C SER A 568 14.59 -7.62 -24.48
N LEU A 569 14.91 -8.92 -24.61
CA LEU A 569 14.05 -9.94 -25.23
C LEU A 569 13.22 -10.63 -24.13
N ALA A 570 11.90 -10.44 -24.13
CA ALA A 570 10.96 -11.07 -23.20
C ALA A 570 9.95 -11.96 -23.95
N ILE A 571 9.54 -13.09 -23.35
CA ILE A 571 8.64 -14.06 -23.99
C ILE A 571 7.60 -14.66 -23.05
N SER A 572 6.46 -15.07 -23.60
CA SER A 572 5.41 -15.85 -22.96
C SER A 572 4.69 -16.74 -23.99
N TYR A 573 3.70 -17.54 -23.57
CA TYR A 573 2.84 -18.28 -24.50
C TYR A 573 1.46 -18.60 -23.94
N THR A 574 0.53 -18.89 -24.84
CA THR A 574 -0.83 -19.38 -24.55
C THR A 574 -1.01 -20.82 -25.05
N PHE A 575 -2.03 -21.51 -24.52
CA PHE A 575 -2.46 -22.81 -25.02
C PHE A 575 -3.99 -22.99 -24.94
N ALA A 576 -4.55 -23.85 -25.77
CA ALA A 576 -5.98 -24.18 -25.78
C ALA A 576 -6.23 -25.66 -26.16
N PRO A 577 -7.21 -26.35 -25.56
CA PRO A 577 -8.14 -25.85 -24.53
C PRO A 577 -7.47 -25.66 -23.16
N ALA A 578 -8.11 -24.89 -22.27
CA ALA A 578 -7.57 -24.59 -20.94
C ALA A 578 -7.49 -25.83 -20.01
N ASN A 579 -8.39 -26.80 -20.20
CA ASN A 579 -8.47 -28.05 -19.46
C ASN A 579 -8.37 -29.25 -20.41
N PRO A 580 -7.17 -29.56 -20.94
CA PRO A 580 -7.00 -30.60 -21.93
C PRO A 580 -7.09 -32.01 -21.32
N GLN A 581 -7.72 -32.95 -22.04
CA GLN A 581 -7.82 -34.36 -21.64
C GLN A 581 -6.79 -35.24 -22.34
N THR A 582 -6.53 -36.43 -21.78
CA THR A 582 -5.66 -37.44 -22.43
C THR A 582 -6.19 -37.76 -23.82
N GLY A 583 -5.33 -37.74 -24.83
CA GLY A 583 -5.68 -37.96 -26.24
C GLY A 583 -6.23 -36.73 -26.98
N GLN A 584 -6.43 -35.60 -26.31
CA GLN A 584 -6.89 -34.35 -26.93
C GLN A 584 -5.73 -33.52 -27.51
N ALA A 585 -5.96 -32.88 -28.66
CA ALA A 585 -5.02 -31.95 -29.27
C ALA A 585 -5.03 -30.58 -28.57
N ILE A 586 -3.84 -30.09 -28.22
CA ILE A 586 -3.60 -28.80 -27.55
C ILE A 586 -2.82 -27.89 -28.49
N ALA A 587 -3.35 -26.72 -28.82
CA ALA A 587 -2.65 -25.71 -29.60
C ALA A 587 -1.87 -24.75 -28.69
N PHE A 588 -0.62 -24.44 -29.03
CA PHE A 588 0.29 -23.53 -28.34
C PHE A 588 0.71 -22.37 -29.24
N SER A 589 0.77 -21.16 -28.69
CA SER A 589 1.14 -19.94 -29.41
C SER A 589 2.12 -19.07 -28.61
N ALA A 590 3.30 -18.80 -29.18
CA ALA A 590 4.35 -17.97 -28.59
C ALA A 590 4.07 -16.46 -28.73
N ILE A 591 4.42 -15.71 -27.69
CA ILE A 591 4.34 -14.25 -27.64
C ILE A 591 5.75 -13.71 -27.34
N VAL A 592 6.21 -12.74 -28.14
CA VAL A 592 7.55 -12.13 -28.02
C VAL A 592 7.43 -10.61 -27.89
N LEU A 593 8.13 -10.03 -26.93
CA LEU A 593 8.22 -8.59 -26.68
C LEU A 593 9.68 -8.17 -26.64
N GLY A 594 10.03 -7.12 -27.39
CA GLY A 594 11.41 -6.65 -27.53
C GLY A 594 12.29 -7.58 -28.38
N GLY A 595 13.60 -7.50 -28.22
CA GLY A 595 14.59 -8.21 -29.05
C GLY A 595 14.74 -7.64 -30.47
N THR A 596 15.44 -8.38 -31.35
CA THR A 596 15.59 -8.04 -32.77
C THR A 596 15.28 -9.26 -33.64
N GLY A 597 14.25 -9.17 -34.48
CA GLY A 597 13.90 -10.24 -35.42
C GLY A 597 14.99 -10.48 -36.48
N PRO A 598 14.93 -11.61 -37.22
CA PRO A 598 14.00 -12.74 -37.08
C PRO A 598 14.25 -13.57 -35.81
N TYR A 599 13.22 -14.27 -35.33
CA TYR A 599 13.27 -15.13 -34.14
C TYR A 599 13.28 -16.62 -34.48
N THR A 600 13.93 -17.44 -33.65
CA THR A 600 13.84 -18.90 -33.70
C THR A 600 13.22 -19.45 -32.43
N TYR A 601 12.28 -20.40 -32.56
CA TYR A 601 11.45 -20.93 -31.46
C TYR A 601 11.72 -22.43 -31.24
N SER A 602 11.81 -22.84 -29.98
CA SER A 602 11.94 -24.25 -29.56
C SER A 602 11.02 -24.55 -28.40
N TRP A 603 10.35 -25.70 -28.43
CA TRP A 603 9.43 -26.19 -27.41
C TRP A 603 9.92 -27.52 -26.82
N ASP A 604 9.76 -27.69 -25.52
CA ASP A 604 9.87 -28.95 -24.79
C ASP A 604 8.53 -29.19 -24.09
N PHE A 605 7.89 -30.33 -24.33
CA PHE A 605 6.57 -30.65 -23.77
C PHE A 605 6.64 -31.35 -22.41
N GLY A 606 7.83 -31.62 -21.86
CA GLY A 606 7.99 -32.17 -20.52
C GLY A 606 7.70 -33.68 -20.41
N ASP A 607 7.41 -34.35 -21.52
CA ASP A 607 7.29 -35.81 -21.64
C ASP A 607 8.45 -36.45 -22.42
N GLY A 608 9.49 -35.66 -22.72
CA GLY A 608 10.64 -36.02 -23.53
C GLY A 608 10.54 -35.67 -25.01
N ASN A 609 9.39 -35.18 -25.49
CA ASN A 609 9.22 -34.73 -26.87
C ASN A 609 9.41 -33.21 -27.01
N THR A 610 9.81 -32.78 -28.21
CA THR A 610 10.12 -31.38 -28.52
C THR A 610 9.43 -30.90 -29.81
N GLY A 611 9.36 -29.58 -29.99
CA GLY A 611 8.71 -28.94 -31.15
C GLY A 611 9.38 -27.65 -31.59
N ARG A 612 9.03 -27.15 -32.78
CA ARG A 612 9.55 -25.87 -33.33
C ARG A 612 8.45 -25.08 -34.02
N GLY A 613 8.62 -23.76 -34.02
CA GLY A 613 7.68 -22.80 -34.63
C GLY A 613 6.98 -21.93 -33.60
N ALA A 614 6.49 -20.77 -34.04
CA ALA A 614 5.78 -19.83 -33.17
C ALA A 614 4.42 -20.39 -32.71
N ASN A 615 3.77 -21.19 -33.54
CA ASN A 615 2.51 -21.88 -33.24
C ASN A 615 2.68 -23.38 -33.49
N ILE A 616 2.20 -24.23 -32.57
CA ILE A 616 2.32 -25.70 -32.67
C ILE A 616 1.16 -26.41 -31.96
N THR A 617 0.81 -27.63 -32.39
CA THR A 617 -0.21 -28.48 -31.73
C THR A 617 0.43 -29.76 -31.21
N TYR A 618 0.02 -30.23 -30.01
CA TYR A 618 0.57 -31.42 -29.35
C TYR A 618 -0.51 -32.25 -28.63
N ILE A 619 -0.33 -33.57 -28.52
CA ILE A 619 -1.27 -34.52 -27.89
C ILE A 619 -0.51 -35.36 -26.84
N TYR A 620 -1.01 -35.41 -25.61
CA TYR A 620 -0.49 -36.31 -24.57
C TYR A 620 -1.25 -37.65 -24.57
N SER A 621 -0.51 -38.76 -24.67
CA SER A 621 -1.07 -40.12 -24.72
C SER A 621 -1.35 -40.73 -23.35
N GLN A 622 -0.82 -40.14 -22.28
CA GLN A 622 -1.01 -40.57 -20.90
C GLN A 622 -1.45 -39.40 -20.02
N PRO A 623 -2.24 -39.66 -18.97
CA PRO A 623 -2.59 -38.65 -17.99
C PRO A 623 -1.36 -38.26 -17.16
N GLY A 624 -1.22 -36.97 -16.83
CA GLY A 624 -0.10 -36.46 -16.04
C GLY A 624 -0.04 -34.94 -15.97
N ASN A 625 0.94 -34.43 -15.21
CA ASN A 625 1.28 -33.01 -15.16
C ASN A 625 2.59 -32.81 -15.93
N TYR A 626 2.57 -32.00 -16.98
CA TYR A 626 3.68 -31.81 -17.91
C TYR A 626 4.21 -30.37 -17.86
N THR A 627 5.51 -30.18 -17.63
CA THR A 627 6.16 -28.87 -17.64
C THR A 627 6.56 -28.49 -19.06
N VAL A 628 5.74 -27.67 -19.72
CA VAL A 628 6.01 -27.19 -21.07
C VAL A 628 6.95 -25.99 -21.01
N THR A 629 8.01 -25.98 -21.82
CA THR A 629 9.01 -24.89 -21.88
C THR A 629 9.14 -24.35 -23.30
N LEU A 630 9.02 -23.03 -23.45
CA LEU A 630 9.31 -22.29 -24.68
C LEU A 630 10.66 -21.58 -24.56
N THR A 631 11.53 -21.75 -25.56
CA THR A 631 12.78 -20.98 -25.72
C THR A 631 12.76 -20.22 -27.04
N VAL A 632 13.10 -18.92 -27.00
CA VAL A 632 13.20 -18.06 -28.20
C VAL A 632 14.57 -17.42 -28.25
N ARG A 633 15.15 -17.37 -29.45
CA ARG A 633 16.40 -16.68 -29.75
C ARG A 633 16.20 -15.60 -30.81
N ASP A 634 16.80 -14.44 -30.62
CA ASP A 634 16.77 -13.32 -31.56
C ASP A 634 17.98 -13.32 -32.52
N SER A 635 17.96 -12.44 -33.53
CA SER A 635 19.00 -12.39 -34.57
C SER A 635 20.36 -11.90 -34.06
N THR A 636 20.38 -11.20 -32.92
CA THR A 636 21.61 -10.77 -32.23
C THR A 636 22.21 -11.86 -31.35
N GLY A 637 21.52 -13.00 -31.24
CA GLY A 637 21.97 -14.19 -30.53
C GLY A 637 21.52 -14.27 -29.08
N ARG A 638 20.63 -13.38 -28.62
CA ARG A 638 20.07 -13.39 -27.26
C ARG A 638 18.99 -14.44 -27.12
N ASN A 639 18.96 -15.13 -25.98
CA ASN A 639 18.01 -16.20 -25.66
C ASN A 639 17.10 -15.80 -24.49
N ALA A 640 15.84 -16.19 -24.55
CA ALA A 640 14.90 -16.16 -23.43
C ALA A 640 14.15 -17.49 -23.34
N ALA A 641 13.78 -17.93 -22.13
CA ALA A 641 13.04 -19.16 -21.88
C ALA A 641 11.93 -18.95 -20.84
N THR A 642 10.81 -19.66 -20.97
CA THR A 642 9.67 -19.62 -20.04
C THR A 642 8.97 -20.97 -19.96
N SER A 643 8.43 -21.34 -18.79
CA SER A 643 7.82 -22.66 -18.55
C SER A 643 6.49 -22.59 -17.80
N ARG A 644 5.56 -23.49 -18.09
CA ARG A 644 4.30 -23.67 -17.34
C ARG A 644 3.93 -25.15 -17.23
N ILE A 645 3.35 -25.55 -16.09
CA ILE A 645 2.80 -26.90 -15.89
C ILE A 645 1.39 -26.97 -16.50
N ILE A 646 1.12 -28.03 -17.27
CA ILE A 646 -0.19 -28.35 -17.84
C ILE A 646 -0.64 -29.70 -17.28
N ALA A 647 -1.81 -29.71 -16.64
CA ALA A 647 -2.44 -30.93 -16.14
C ALA A 647 -3.31 -31.56 -17.24
N VAL A 648 -3.11 -32.85 -17.47
CA VAL A 648 -3.84 -33.66 -18.45
C VAL A 648 -4.43 -34.86 -17.71
N PRO A 649 -5.69 -34.83 -17.26
CA PRO A 649 -6.31 -35.97 -16.60
C PRO A 649 -6.75 -37.05 -17.61
N ARG A 650 -7.13 -38.24 -17.09
CA ARG A 650 -7.81 -39.25 -17.91
C ARG A 650 -9.18 -38.72 -18.30
N ASP A 651 -9.58 -38.99 -19.54
CA ASP A 651 -10.95 -38.79 -19.98
C ASP A 651 -11.88 -39.63 -19.08
N ARG A 652 -12.62 -38.97 -18.18
CA ARG A 652 -13.62 -39.61 -17.31
C ARG A 652 -14.99 -39.22 -17.84
N ALA A 653 -15.61 -40.10 -18.63
CA ALA A 653 -17.06 -40.13 -18.69
C ALA A 653 -17.58 -40.49 -17.28
N LEU A 654 -18.51 -39.70 -16.73
CA LEU A 654 -19.22 -40.07 -15.50
C LEU A 654 -20.02 -41.34 -15.79
N ILE A 655 -19.82 -42.38 -14.98
CA ILE A 655 -20.44 -43.69 -15.20
C ILE A 655 -21.98 -43.56 -15.12
N GLY A 656 -22.48 -42.55 -14.41
CA GLY A 656 -23.91 -42.23 -14.29
C GLY A 656 -24.50 -41.28 -15.33
N ASP A 657 -23.71 -40.63 -16.20
CA ASP A 657 -24.22 -39.69 -17.22
C ASP A 657 -24.57 -40.43 -18.52
N VAL A 658 -25.71 -41.13 -18.50
CA VAL A 658 -26.14 -41.98 -19.63
C VAL A 658 -26.74 -41.17 -20.78
N ASN A 659 -27.09 -39.90 -20.53
CA ASN A 659 -27.67 -39.00 -21.52
C ASN A 659 -26.63 -38.09 -22.22
N GLY A 660 -25.46 -37.89 -21.60
CA GLY A 660 -24.32 -37.18 -22.15
C GLY A 660 -24.41 -35.65 -22.04
N ASP A 661 -25.19 -35.13 -21.09
CA ASP A 661 -25.32 -33.68 -20.84
C ASP A 661 -24.42 -33.15 -19.73
N CYS A 662 -23.48 -33.97 -19.25
CA CYS A 662 -22.48 -33.66 -18.23
C CYS A 662 -23.07 -33.36 -16.84
N VAL A 663 -24.31 -33.78 -16.58
CA VAL A 663 -24.95 -33.68 -15.27
C VAL A 663 -25.69 -34.99 -14.99
N VAL A 664 -25.28 -35.71 -13.95
CA VAL A 664 -26.03 -36.90 -13.53
C VAL A 664 -27.29 -36.45 -12.79
N ASP A 665 -28.43 -36.51 -13.46
CA ASP A 665 -29.72 -36.07 -12.91
C ASP A 665 -30.85 -37.08 -13.13
N ARG A 666 -32.07 -36.65 -12.82
CA ARG A 666 -33.27 -37.49 -12.94
C ARG A 666 -33.53 -38.01 -14.37
N ARG A 667 -32.98 -37.35 -15.39
CA ARG A 667 -33.10 -37.75 -16.81
C ARG A 667 -32.26 -38.99 -17.10
N ASP A 668 -31.11 -39.13 -16.44
CA ASP A 668 -30.27 -40.32 -16.53
C ASP A 668 -30.95 -41.53 -15.91
N VAL A 669 -31.50 -41.35 -14.70
CA VAL A 669 -32.27 -42.40 -14.02
C VAL A 669 -33.47 -42.83 -14.87
N ALA A 670 -34.21 -41.88 -15.45
CA ALA A 670 -35.36 -42.18 -16.30
C ALA A 670 -34.97 -42.95 -17.57
N MET A 671 -33.79 -42.70 -18.15
CA MET A 671 -33.29 -43.44 -19.31
C MET A 671 -32.99 -44.90 -18.98
N VAL A 672 -32.39 -45.16 -17.81
CA VAL A 672 -32.15 -46.53 -17.31
C VAL A 672 -33.46 -47.26 -17.03
N GLU A 673 -34.40 -46.60 -16.35
CA GLU A 673 -35.72 -47.18 -16.04
C GLU A 673 -36.49 -47.62 -17.29
N LEU A 674 -36.44 -46.85 -18.38
CA LEU A 674 -37.13 -47.17 -19.64
C LEU A 674 -36.58 -48.42 -20.34
N SER A 675 -35.39 -48.87 -19.97
CA SER A 675 -34.73 -50.04 -20.54
C SER A 675 -34.56 -51.19 -19.54
N PHE A 676 -35.15 -51.07 -18.35
CA PHE A 676 -35.02 -52.04 -17.28
C PHE A 676 -35.49 -53.44 -17.71
N GLY A 677 -34.65 -54.44 -17.44
CA GLY A 677 -34.89 -55.84 -17.80
C GLY A 677 -34.45 -56.23 -19.22
N LYS A 678 -33.84 -55.32 -20.00
CA LYS A 678 -33.23 -55.65 -21.29
C LYS A 678 -31.78 -56.09 -21.11
N SER A 679 -31.31 -56.97 -21.99
CA SER A 679 -29.91 -57.40 -22.03
C SER A 679 -29.30 -57.24 -23.42
N ALA A 680 -27.97 -57.29 -23.48
CA ALA A 680 -27.23 -57.22 -24.72
C ALA A 680 -27.72 -58.29 -25.72
N GLY A 681 -28.31 -57.85 -26.83
CA GLY A 681 -28.92 -58.71 -27.84
C GLY A 681 -30.43 -58.54 -27.99
N ASP A 682 -31.10 -57.92 -27.03
CA ASP A 682 -32.53 -57.58 -27.12
C ASP A 682 -32.78 -56.42 -28.10
N LEU A 683 -33.90 -56.49 -28.82
CA LEU A 683 -34.35 -55.39 -29.69
C LEU A 683 -34.61 -54.13 -28.85
N GLY A 684 -33.83 -53.08 -29.12
CA GLY A 684 -33.93 -51.80 -28.41
C GLY A 684 -33.15 -51.74 -27.09
N PHE A 685 -32.15 -52.61 -26.90
CA PHE A 685 -31.09 -52.41 -25.91
C PHE A 685 -30.20 -51.21 -26.31
N ASP A 686 -29.98 -50.28 -25.38
CA ASP A 686 -29.05 -49.16 -25.53
C ASP A 686 -27.86 -49.41 -24.59
N PRO A 687 -26.63 -49.55 -25.11
CA PRO A 687 -25.47 -49.83 -24.26
C PRO A 687 -25.12 -48.68 -23.32
N ARG A 688 -25.67 -47.47 -23.53
CA ARG A 688 -25.41 -46.31 -22.65
C ARG A 688 -26.11 -46.40 -21.30
N VAL A 689 -27.20 -47.18 -21.21
CA VAL A 689 -27.99 -47.32 -19.98
C VAL A 689 -27.61 -48.56 -19.15
N ASP A 690 -26.69 -49.38 -19.66
CA ASP A 690 -25.97 -50.42 -18.93
C ASP A 690 -24.76 -49.77 -18.23
N ALA A 691 -25.07 -48.95 -17.21
CA ALA A 691 -24.11 -48.09 -16.54
C ALA A 691 -22.97 -48.87 -15.87
N ASN A 692 -23.22 -50.09 -15.40
CA ASN A 692 -22.17 -50.92 -14.81
C ASN A 692 -21.43 -51.81 -15.85
N HIS A 693 -21.88 -51.80 -17.11
CA HIS A 693 -21.38 -52.60 -18.23
C HIS A 693 -21.38 -54.11 -18.00
N ASP A 694 -22.37 -54.64 -17.27
CA ASP A 694 -22.52 -56.07 -17.01
C ASP A 694 -23.30 -56.81 -18.12
N GLY A 695 -23.84 -56.05 -19.09
CA GLY A 695 -24.59 -56.57 -20.23
C GLY A 695 -26.09 -56.72 -19.98
N ALA A 696 -26.61 -56.30 -18.82
CA ALA A 696 -28.02 -56.37 -18.47
C ALA A 696 -28.49 -55.13 -17.69
N VAL A 697 -29.47 -54.39 -18.22
CA VAL A 697 -30.03 -53.22 -17.54
C VAL A 697 -30.90 -53.67 -16.36
N ASN A 698 -30.41 -53.49 -15.15
CA ASN A 698 -31.04 -53.97 -13.93
C ASN A 698 -30.87 -52.97 -12.77
N ILE A 699 -31.21 -53.39 -11.55
CA ILE A 699 -31.19 -52.51 -10.38
C ILE A 699 -29.78 -52.00 -10.04
N LEU A 700 -28.74 -52.72 -10.46
CA LEU A 700 -27.35 -52.33 -10.28
C LEU A 700 -26.95 -51.14 -11.16
N ASP A 701 -27.56 -50.99 -12.35
CA ASP A 701 -27.35 -49.82 -13.20
C ASP A 701 -28.03 -48.58 -12.63
N VAL A 702 -29.24 -48.73 -12.10
CA VAL A 702 -29.92 -47.67 -11.37
C VAL A 702 -29.11 -47.25 -10.15
N ALA A 703 -28.51 -48.21 -9.43
CA ALA A 703 -27.63 -47.93 -8.31
C ALA A 703 -26.34 -47.21 -8.75
N ALA A 704 -25.76 -47.58 -9.89
CA ALA A 704 -24.58 -46.93 -10.45
C ALA A 704 -24.85 -45.46 -10.79
N VAL A 705 -25.98 -45.16 -11.45
CA VAL A 705 -26.43 -43.78 -11.71
C VAL A 705 -26.72 -43.03 -10.41
N ALA A 706 -27.39 -43.67 -9.44
CA ALA A 706 -27.78 -43.03 -8.19
C ALA A 706 -26.58 -42.65 -7.30
N ILE A 707 -25.50 -43.45 -7.32
CA ILE A 707 -24.26 -43.14 -6.59
C ILE A 707 -23.64 -41.82 -7.08
N GLU A 708 -23.79 -41.52 -8.37
CA GLU A 708 -23.23 -40.33 -8.99
C GLU A 708 -24.25 -39.17 -9.10
N PHE A 709 -25.45 -39.30 -8.52
CA PHE A 709 -26.52 -38.31 -8.66
C PHE A 709 -26.09 -36.92 -8.15
N GLY A 710 -26.24 -35.91 -9.00
CA GLY A 710 -25.84 -34.52 -8.74
C GLY A 710 -24.38 -34.19 -9.11
N GLN A 711 -23.59 -35.16 -9.57
CA GLN A 711 -22.24 -34.91 -10.08
C GLN A 711 -22.29 -34.20 -11.44
N LYS A 712 -21.25 -33.42 -11.73
CA LYS A 712 -21.06 -32.73 -13.01
C LYS A 712 -19.67 -33.01 -13.56
N CYS A 713 -19.57 -33.16 -14.87
CA CYS A 713 -18.31 -32.98 -15.57
C CYS A 713 -17.97 -31.45 -15.55
#